data_AF-A0A7J7I7L0-F1
#
_entry.id   AF-A0A7J7I7L0-F1
#
_cell.length_a   1.000
_cell.length_b   1.000
_cell.length_c   1.000
_cell.angle_alpha   90.00
_cell.angle_beta   90.00
_cell.angle_gamma   90.00
#
_symmetry.space_group_name_H-M   'P 1'
#
loop_
_entity.id
_entity.type
_entity.pdbx_description
1 polymer ?
#
loop_
_entity_poly.entity_id
_entity_poly.type
_entity_poly.pdbx_seq_one_letter_code
_entity_poly.pdbx_strand_id
1 'polypeptide(L)'
;MEMEQKLEWAEAQKIVTSVDLVAAAKQQLKFLAAVDRNRWLYEGPYLERAIYRYNACWLPLLVKYSEAQMTEGPLVVPLDCEWVWHCHRLNPVRYKSDCEVFYGRILGNHNVVSSIQGTSKRETEQIWNKLYPSVPYDFGSTSVSFEKVSGAGKYSQYDLLLAVKRQVPFFYQVSRPHMDNDLFLEAAVARYKGFLHLIKRNRERSLKRFCVPTYDVDLIWHSHQLQPASYCKDLVKILGKVLEHDDTDSDRSKGKKLDSGFSETTKQWEDTFGSRYWRAGAMYRGAAPSPIMATPCASKIVTKQVIASNEHQKTVHLPEVKVIEVMLEFVGVRNLPKGHKGSVSVVFSKTQPDTIFSANRRLTILSESGEKQVASFHCQPTGNLRFELVSHSPSNLKISRPAKTLGSSSISLEDFLTPVSNLSVEKWLELVSSSGTVSSKPIGLRVGLSFTIPTAAPHVLHMVRSRPFSKSSCFFPLPGRVQFTKSWTHVIDETGNEVISLQMRDFSKEKGRNDSILRKEVIGITESGEAHTLAKFEGTEWSLIDSQWSLQLQKISNKDGHLFELTGHRMVKLFPGRKLEYEQHCEEHRSEHDFVTLVEFSAEDPYGRAVKEEWLVLLGITLTFILSDILRKEGYDSLTDGGENLTETDHKEVDVCHEEDKGANLTTEMEMALNVETINSNVVTPENGMAYSGIGNTVKSGGCGGGCGSGCGSMVKSGGCGGCGSGCGGMVKSGGCGGCGSGCGGMVKSGGCGGCGGGCGGGCGNMVKSGGCGGCGGGGGGGGGCGGGGGCGGGCGGMAKSKA
;
A
#
# COMPACT_ATOMS: atom_id res chain seq x y z
N MET A 1 28.33 -6.61 -11.61
CA MET A 1 28.73 -5.20 -11.61
C MET A 1 30.11 -5.05 -12.22
N GLU A 2 30.17 -4.37 -13.36
CA GLU A 2 31.39 -4.09 -14.12
C GLU A 2 32.14 -2.87 -13.53
N MET A 3 33.36 -2.59 -14.00
CA MET A 3 34.16 -1.50 -13.42
C MET A 3 33.53 -0.12 -13.69
N GLU A 4 32.95 0.09 -14.88
CA GLU A 4 32.23 1.32 -15.23
C GLU A 4 31.03 1.56 -14.30
N GLN A 5 30.25 0.51 -14.02
CA GLN A 5 29.10 0.57 -13.10
C GLN A 5 29.50 0.97 -11.67
N LYS A 6 30.67 0.48 -11.19
CA LYS A 6 31.25 0.91 -9.91
C LYS A 6 31.67 2.38 -9.93
N LEU A 7 32.20 2.87 -11.05
CA LEU A 7 32.61 4.26 -11.21
C LEU A 7 31.41 5.21 -11.29
N GLU A 8 30.34 4.85 -12.01
CA GLU A 8 29.09 5.63 -12.02
C GLU A 8 28.43 5.70 -10.64
N TRP A 9 28.42 4.59 -9.88
CA TRP A 9 27.93 4.61 -8.49
C TRP A 9 28.81 5.49 -7.59
N ALA A 10 30.14 5.37 -7.70
CA ALA A 10 31.07 6.20 -6.94
C ALA A 10 30.97 7.69 -7.30
N GLU A 11 30.69 8.03 -8.57
CA GLU A 11 30.41 9.40 -9.00
C GLU A 11 29.10 9.93 -8.40
N ALA A 12 28.03 9.13 -8.43
CA ALA A 12 26.76 9.49 -7.80
C ALA A 12 26.92 9.81 -6.30
N GLN A 13 27.72 9.03 -5.56
CA GLN A 13 27.94 9.28 -4.13
C GLN A 13 28.69 10.59 -3.81
N LYS A 14 29.41 11.19 -4.77
CA LYS A 14 30.04 12.52 -4.65
C LYS A 14 29.02 13.66 -4.62
N ILE A 15 27.74 13.40 -4.91
CA ILE A 15 26.67 14.39 -4.71
C ILE A 15 26.62 14.77 -3.24
N VAL A 16 26.79 16.07 -2.95
CA VAL A 16 26.71 16.66 -1.61
C VAL A 16 25.41 17.45 -1.51
N THR A 17 24.59 17.12 -0.52
CA THR A 17 23.43 17.89 -0.08
C THR A 17 23.81 18.74 1.13
N SER A 18 23.23 19.92 1.26
CA SER A 18 23.47 20.88 2.35
C SER A 18 22.58 20.66 3.59
N VAL A 19 21.90 19.51 3.62
CA VAL A 19 20.92 19.09 4.64
C VAL A 19 21.29 17.68 5.10
N ASP A 20 21.18 17.42 6.40
CA ASP A 20 21.09 16.05 6.93
C ASP A 20 19.71 15.47 6.58
N LEU A 21 19.70 14.64 5.53
CA LEU A 21 18.46 14.04 5.02
C LEU A 21 17.97 12.86 5.86
N VAL A 22 18.81 12.26 6.73
CA VAL A 22 18.37 11.22 7.66
C VAL A 22 17.58 11.88 8.80
N ALA A 23 18.13 12.93 9.42
CA ALA A 23 17.42 13.70 10.44
C ALA A 23 16.13 14.34 9.89
N ALA A 24 16.16 14.88 8.66
CA ALA A 24 14.98 15.43 8.00
C ALA A 24 13.89 14.37 7.76
N ALA A 25 14.25 13.15 7.32
CA ALA A 25 13.31 12.05 7.12
C ALA A 25 12.66 11.60 8.43
N LYS A 26 13.42 11.48 9.52
CA LYS A 26 12.88 11.16 10.84
C LYS A 26 11.91 12.23 11.35
N GLN A 27 12.16 13.50 11.06
CA GLN A 27 11.21 14.58 11.36
C GLN A 27 9.96 14.50 10.46
N GLN A 28 10.11 14.21 9.17
CA GLN A 28 8.99 14.04 8.24
C GLN A 28 8.08 12.88 8.65
N LEU A 29 8.63 11.71 9.01
CA LEU A 29 7.85 10.55 9.44
C LEU A 29 7.00 10.86 10.69
N LYS A 30 7.60 11.53 11.69
CA LYS A 30 6.91 11.96 12.92
C LYS A 30 5.82 12.99 12.63
N PHE A 31 6.07 13.91 11.71
CA PHE A 31 5.08 14.89 11.26
C PHE A 31 3.91 14.23 10.54
N LEU A 32 4.17 13.36 9.56
CA LEU A 32 3.13 12.65 8.82
C LEU A 32 2.26 11.77 9.76
N ALA A 33 2.86 11.13 10.75
CA ALA A 33 2.13 10.39 11.79
C ALA A 33 1.24 11.30 12.66
N ALA A 34 1.65 12.53 12.94
CA ALA A 34 0.82 13.50 13.65
C ALA A 34 -0.36 14.03 12.80
N VAL A 35 -0.17 14.15 11.48
CA VAL A 35 -1.25 14.51 10.54
C VAL A 35 -2.23 13.34 10.36
N ASP A 36 -1.76 12.09 10.26
CA ASP A 36 -2.64 10.91 10.12
C ASP A 36 -3.50 10.62 11.36
N ARG A 37 -3.09 11.08 12.53
CA ARG A 37 -3.95 11.12 13.74
C ARG A 37 -5.03 12.21 13.69
N ASN A 38 -4.87 13.18 12.78
CA ASN A 38 -5.72 14.35 12.62
C ASN A 38 -6.37 14.35 11.22
N ARG A 39 -7.00 13.22 10.83
CA ARG A 39 -7.58 13.01 9.48
C ARG A 39 -8.64 14.03 9.04
N TRP A 40 -9.16 14.84 9.96
CA TRP A 40 -9.92 16.07 9.65
C TRP A 40 -9.13 17.08 8.80
N LEU A 41 -7.80 16.95 8.69
CA LEU A 41 -6.92 17.70 7.78
C LEU A 41 -6.86 17.14 6.35
N TYR A 42 -7.47 15.98 6.08
CA TYR A 42 -7.40 15.33 4.76
C TYR A 42 -8.39 15.92 3.75
N GLU A 43 -9.59 16.34 4.19
CA GLU A 43 -10.57 17.05 3.35
C GLU A 43 -11.65 17.79 4.16
N GLY A 44 -12.58 18.43 3.45
CA GLY A 44 -13.74 19.10 4.04
C GLY A 44 -13.45 20.50 4.62
N PRO A 45 -14.40 21.07 5.39
CA PRO A 45 -14.35 22.48 5.79
C PRO A 45 -13.20 22.81 6.75
N TYR A 46 -12.67 21.83 7.48
CA TYR A 46 -11.49 22.01 8.32
C TYR A 46 -10.22 22.21 7.48
N LEU A 47 -10.04 21.45 6.39
CA LEU A 47 -8.96 21.68 5.43
C LEU A 47 -9.11 23.02 4.71
N GLU A 48 -10.33 23.41 4.29
CA GLU A 48 -10.56 24.75 3.70
C GLU A 48 -10.15 25.87 4.66
N ARG A 49 -10.48 25.74 5.95
CA ARG A 49 -10.08 26.70 6.99
C ARG A 49 -8.57 26.67 7.26
N ALA A 50 -7.91 25.52 7.19
CA ALA A 50 -6.46 25.40 7.25
C ALA A 50 -5.77 26.10 6.07
N ILE A 51 -6.27 25.90 4.84
CA ILE A 51 -5.77 26.57 3.62
C ILE A 51 -5.95 28.09 3.73
N TYR A 52 -7.08 28.56 4.27
CA TYR A 52 -7.28 29.97 4.57
C TYR A 52 -6.26 30.49 5.59
N ARG A 53 -6.11 29.84 6.76
CA ARG A 53 -5.15 30.26 7.81
C ARG A 53 -3.69 30.24 7.32
N TYR A 54 -3.32 29.28 6.48
CA TYR A 54 -2.01 29.22 5.85
C TYR A 54 -1.71 30.46 4.99
N ASN A 55 -2.60 30.81 4.05
CA ASN A 55 -2.39 31.94 3.13
C ASN A 55 -2.58 33.31 3.80
N ALA A 56 -3.58 33.44 4.69
CA ALA A 56 -3.98 34.72 5.28
C ALA A 56 -3.23 35.07 6.57
N CYS A 57 -2.79 34.08 7.36
CA CYS A 57 -2.17 34.30 8.67
C CYS A 57 -0.72 33.80 8.75
N TRP A 58 -0.45 32.55 8.37
CA TRP A 58 0.87 31.94 8.56
C TRP A 58 1.95 32.53 7.64
N LEU A 59 1.75 32.54 6.32
CA LEU A 59 2.76 33.10 5.40
C LEU A 59 3.05 34.58 5.68
N PRO A 60 2.05 35.47 5.91
CA PRO A 60 2.33 36.87 6.26
C PRO A 60 3.01 37.05 7.63
N LEU A 61 2.84 36.13 8.58
CA LEU A 61 3.57 36.12 9.85
C LEU A 61 5.06 35.76 9.62
N LEU A 62 5.32 34.69 8.88
CA LEU A 62 6.67 34.22 8.56
C LEU A 62 7.50 35.28 7.81
N VAL A 63 6.85 36.05 6.93
CA VAL A 63 7.45 37.19 6.21
C VAL A 63 7.87 38.30 7.19
N LYS A 64 6.95 38.78 8.03
CA LYS A 64 7.23 39.84 9.01
C LYS A 64 8.34 39.44 10.00
N TYR A 65 8.30 38.20 10.48
CA TYR A 65 9.27 37.69 11.44
C TYR A 65 10.69 37.58 10.83
N SER A 66 10.79 37.09 9.59
CA SER A 66 12.08 36.99 8.88
C SER A 66 12.65 38.35 8.43
N GLU A 67 11.81 39.38 8.25
CA GLU A 67 12.25 40.77 8.06
C GLU A 67 12.77 41.43 9.35
N ALA A 68 12.10 41.17 10.47
CA ALA A 68 12.33 41.90 11.72
C ALA A 68 13.58 41.49 12.51
N GLN A 69 14.33 40.46 12.06
CA GLN A 69 15.51 39.90 12.73
C GLN A 69 15.32 39.63 14.23
N MET A 70 14.10 39.20 14.60
CA MET A 70 13.69 39.01 16.00
C MET A 70 14.54 37.94 16.69
N THR A 71 15.09 38.28 17.84
CA THR A 71 15.86 37.37 18.70
C THR A 71 14.98 36.55 19.67
N GLU A 72 13.66 36.66 19.55
CA GLU A 72 12.66 36.00 20.38
C GLU A 72 12.30 34.62 19.79
N GLY A 73 12.90 33.57 20.38
CA GLY A 73 12.55 32.15 20.17
C GLY A 73 12.68 31.64 18.72
N PRO A 74 12.27 30.39 18.44
CA PRO A 74 11.83 29.96 17.12
C PRO A 74 10.30 30.11 17.00
N LEU A 75 9.79 30.39 15.79
CA LEU A 75 8.34 30.32 15.55
C LEU A 75 7.87 28.87 15.59
N VAL A 76 6.85 28.57 16.39
CA VAL A 76 6.12 27.30 16.33
C VAL A 76 5.01 27.43 15.29
N VAL A 77 4.93 26.50 14.33
CA VAL A 77 3.86 26.50 13.33
C VAL A 77 2.64 25.70 13.82
N PRO A 78 1.39 26.19 13.67
CA PRO A 78 0.18 25.40 13.91
C PRO A 78 0.10 24.19 12.97
N LEU A 79 -0.26 23.01 13.49
CA LEU A 79 -0.26 21.72 12.75
C LEU A 79 -1.01 21.77 11.40
N ASP A 80 -2.15 22.44 11.36
CA ASP A 80 -2.98 22.59 10.15
C ASP A 80 -2.32 23.48 9.09
N CYS A 81 -1.70 24.59 9.53
CA CYS A 81 -0.92 25.48 8.69
C CYS A 81 0.37 24.80 8.20
N GLU A 82 0.99 23.97 9.04
CA GLU A 82 2.16 23.17 8.68
C GLU A 82 1.83 22.13 7.61
N TRP A 83 0.66 21.48 7.70
CA TRP A 83 0.23 20.49 6.70
C TRP A 83 0.02 21.11 5.32
N VAL A 84 -0.67 22.26 5.23
CA VAL A 84 -0.82 22.96 3.95
C VAL A 84 0.54 23.47 3.43
N TRP A 85 1.42 23.94 4.33
CA TRP A 85 2.78 24.37 3.98
C TRP A 85 3.69 23.22 3.52
N HIS A 86 3.49 22.01 4.07
CA HIS A 86 4.17 20.78 3.66
C HIS A 86 3.78 20.45 2.21
N CYS A 87 2.48 20.31 1.93
CA CYS A 87 1.96 19.99 0.60
C CYS A 87 2.25 21.08 -0.46
N HIS A 88 2.40 22.35 -0.06
CA HIS A 88 2.86 23.40 -0.97
C HIS A 88 4.36 23.26 -1.29
N ARG A 89 5.22 23.02 -0.29
CA ARG A 89 6.67 22.83 -0.48
C ARG A 89 7.02 21.61 -1.35
N LEU A 90 6.19 20.57 -1.32
CA LEU A 90 6.35 19.39 -2.19
C LEU A 90 6.10 19.67 -3.69
N ASN A 91 5.67 20.87 -4.07
CA ASN A 91 5.90 21.41 -5.41
C ASN A 91 6.93 22.56 -5.33
N PRO A 92 8.25 22.27 -5.36
CA PRO A 92 9.29 23.25 -5.04
C PRO A 92 9.39 24.37 -6.08
N VAL A 93 9.04 24.11 -7.35
CA VAL A 93 9.03 25.14 -8.41
C VAL A 93 7.88 26.11 -8.20
N ARG A 94 6.68 25.60 -7.92
CA ARG A 94 5.49 26.42 -7.64
C ARG A 94 5.64 27.20 -6.34
N TYR A 95 6.10 26.56 -5.27
CA TYR A 95 6.34 27.20 -3.97
C TYR A 95 7.34 28.35 -4.06
N LYS A 96 8.47 28.15 -4.77
CA LYS A 96 9.44 29.21 -5.05
C LYS A 96 8.79 30.38 -5.78
N SER A 97 8.07 30.11 -6.87
CA SER A 97 7.42 31.13 -7.70
C SER A 97 6.39 31.95 -6.89
N ASP A 98 5.53 31.29 -6.11
CA ASP A 98 4.54 31.97 -5.27
C ASP A 98 5.19 32.85 -4.20
N CYS A 99 6.24 32.36 -3.53
CA CYS A 99 6.95 33.15 -2.52
C CYS A 99 7.65 34.37 -3.14
N GLU A 100 8.24 34.23 -4.32
CA GLU A 100 8.87 35.34 -5.05
C GLU A 100 7.84 36.37 -5.53
N VAL A 101 6.70 35.94 -6.08
CA VAL A 101 5.61 36.83 -6.54
C VAL A 101 4.91 37.53 -5.37
N PHE A 102 4.71 36.84 -4.24
CA PHE A 102 3.96 37.40 -3.10
C PHE A 102 4.83 38.17 -2.11
N TYR A 103 6.10 37.81 -1.95
CA TYR A 103 6.97 38.32 -0.87
C TYR A 103 8.40 38.67 -1.31
N GLY A 104 8.71 38.59 -2.61
CA GLY A 104 10.01 38.98 -3.18
C GLY A 104 11.18 38.04 -2.87
N ARG A 105 10.95 36.96 -2.11
CA ARG A 105 11.97 35.97 -1.71
C ARG A 105 11.34 34.60 -1.49
N ILE A 106 12.11 33.53 -1.68
CA ILE A 106 11.70 32.20 -1.22
C ILE A 106 11.63 32.19 0.32
N LEU A 107 10.52 31.70 0.87
CA LEU A 107 10.37 31.58 2.32
C LEU A 107 10.97 30.26 2.79
N GLY A 108 11.82 30.33 3.82
CA GLY A 108 12.46 29.18 4.43
C GLY A 108 11.88 28.87 5.81
N ASN A 109 12.19 27.69 6.31
CA ASN A 109 11.92 27.22 7.67
C ASN A 109 13.10 27.52 8.62
N HIS A 110 13.84 28.61 8.38
CA HIS A 110 14.88 29.09 9.30
C HIS A 110 14.23 29.71 10.53
N ASN A 111 14.67 29.28 11.72
CA ASN A 111 14.07 29.65 13.01
C ASN A 111 12.56 29.36 13.11
N VAL A 112 12.12 28.26 12.49
CA VAL A 112 10.75 27.72 12.57
C VAL A 112 10.82 26.25 12.99
N VAL A 113 9.95 25.84 13.93
CA VAL A 113 9.85 24.46 14.43
C VAL A 113 8.40 23.95 14.33
N SER A 114 8.24 22.66 14.09
CA SER A 114 6.93 22.00 14.08
C SER A 114 6.32 21.98 15.47
N SER A 115 4.99 22.12 15.59
CA SER A 115 4.27 21.96 16.86
C SER A 115 4.48 20.60 17.54
N ILE A 116 4.94 19.58 16.81
CA ILE A 116 5.23 18.24 17.36
C ILE A 116 6.57 18.15 18.12
N GLN A 117 7.44 19.16 18.01
CA GLN A 117 8.80 19.12 18.56
C GLN A 117 8.88 19.50 20.06
N GLY A 118 7.73 19.66 20.74
CA GLY A 118 7.66 19.96 22.17
C GLY A 118 8.08 21.38 22.57
N THR A 119 8.43 22.23 21.60
CA THR A 119 8.78 23.63 21.84
C THR A 119 7.57 24.45 22.31
N SER A 120 7.80 25.39 23.22
CA SER A 120 6.74 26.27 23.75
C SER A 120 6.13 27.14 22.66
N LYS A 121 4.89 26.84 22.27
CA LYS A 121 4.11 27.63 21.30
C LYS A 121 3.70 29.03 21.79
N ARG A 122 3.86 29.32 23.09
CA ARG A 122 3.30 30.49 23.78
C ARG A 122 3.70 31.83 23.17
N GLU A 123 4.95 31.97 22.73
CA GLU A 123 5.46 33.20 22.13
C GLU A 123 4.83 33.43 20.74
N THR A 124 4.79 32.38 19.91
CA THR A 124 4.14 32.46 18.59
C THR A 124 2.62 32.66 18.71
N GLU A 125 1.98 32.06 19.70
CA GLU A 125 0.57 32.27 20.03
C GLU A 125 0.29 33.73 20.47
N GLN A 126 1.16 34.35 21.27
CA GLN A 126 1.04 35.76 21.63
C GLN A 126 1.19 36.70 20.42
N ILE A 127 2.17 36.42 19.55
CA ILE A 127 2.37 37.17 18.29
C ILE A 127 1.15 36.98 17.36
N TRP A 128 0.65 35.76 17.23
CA TRP A 128 -0.52 35.40 16.42
C TRP A 128 -1.78 36.12 16.91
N ASN A 129 -2.11 36.02 18.21
CA ASN A 129 -3.30 36.63 18.78
C ASN A 129 -3.26 38.17 18.72
N LYS A 130 -2.07 38.79 18.72
CA LYS A 130 -1.85 40.22 18.50
C LYS A 130 -2.08 40.65 17.04
N LEU A 131 -1.79 39.78 16.06
CA LEU A 131 -1.93 40.07 14.63
C LEU A 131 -3.28 39.66 14.04
N TYR A 132 -3.90 38.62 14.60
CA TYR A 132 -5.09 37.96 14.08
C TYR A 132 -6.12 37.68 15.20
N PRO A 133 -6.58 38.69 15.97
CA PRO A 133 -7.39 38.49 17.19
C PRO A 133 -8.73 37.78 16.99
N SER A 134 -9.24 37.70 15.75
CA SER A 134 -10.45 36.96 15.38
C SER A 134 -10.19 35.51 14.89
N VAL A 135 -8.93 35.09 14.82
CA VAL A 135 -8.52 33.75 14.35
C VAL A 135 -7.67 33.10 15.45
N PRO A 136 -8.15 32.05 16.15
CA PRO A 136 -7.37 31.42 17.22
C PRO A 136 -6.07 30.79 16.68
N TYR A 137 -5.06 30.65 17.55
CA TYR A 137 -3.80 29.97 17.23
C TYR A 137 -3.97 28.45 17.16
N ASP A 138 -4.61 27.85 18.18
CA ASP A 138 -5.02 26.45 18.12
C ASP A 138 -6.30 26.30 17.29
N PHE A 139 -6.37 25.24 16.49
CA PHE A 139 -7.56 24.88 15.73
C PHE A 139 -7.89 23.40 15.98
N GLY A 140 -8.94 23.17 16.77
CA GLY A 140 -9.47 21.84 17.08
C GLY A 140 -10.87 21.61 16.48
N SER A 141 -11.31 20.36 16.48
CA SER A 141 -12.57 19.89 15.85
C SER A 141 -13.89 20.45 16.44
N THR A 142 -13.85 21.45 17.32
CA THR A 142 -14.95 21.83 18.21
C THR A 142 -15.18 23.35 18.33
N SER A 143 -15.05 24.14 17.24
CA SER A 143 -15.52 25.55 17.26
C SER A 143 -15.99 26.16 15.92
N VAL A 144 -17.32 26.32 15.85
CA VAL A 144 -18.11 27.41 15.22
C VAL A 144 -17.97 27.64 13.70
N SER A 145 -19.06 28.13 13.10
CA SER A 145 -19.22 28.46 11.68
C SER A 145 -18.15 29.40 11.14
N PHE A 146 -17.69 29.12 9.92
CA PHE A 146 -16.65 29.88 9.24
C PHE A 146 -17.24 31.06 8.45
N GLU A 147 -17.19 32.26 9.04
CA GLU A 147 -17.31 33.49 8.27
C GLU A 147 -16.02 33.73 7.49
N LYS A 148 -16.11 33.73 6.15
CA LYS A 148 -15.01 34.16 5.28
C LYS A 148 -14.81 35.67 5.46
N VAL A 149 -13.85 36.06 6.28
CA VAL A 149 -13.40 37.46 6.37
C VAL A 149 -12.89 37.88 4.99
N SER A 150 -13.56 38.87 4.38
CA SER A 150 -13.30 39.35 3.01
C SER A 150 -11.99 40.17 2.90
N GLY A 151 -10.86 39.56 3.26
CA GLY A 151 -9.53 40.12 3.11
C GLY A 151 -8.89 39.76 1.77
N ALA A 152 -8.20 40.72 1.16
CA ALA A 152 -7.43 40.55 -0.07
C ALA A 152 -6.12 39.77 0.17
N GLY A 153 -6.24 38.50 0.58
CA GLY A 153 -5.13 37.58 0.77
C GLY A 153 -4.40 37.27 -0.54
N LYS A 154 -3.08 37.05 -0.46
CA LYS A 154 -2.27 36.59 -1.59
C LYS A 154 -2.38 35.07 -1.71
N TYR A 155 -3.41 34.60 -2.40
CA TYR A 155 -3.65 33.17 -2.62
C TYR A 155 -2.88 32.66 -3.83
N SER A 156 -2.29 31.46 -3.71
CA SER A 156 -1.73 30.76 -4.87
C SER A 156 -2.83 30.30 -5.83
N GLN A 157 -2.52 30.30 -7.14
CA GLN A 157 -3.29 29.59 -8.17
C GLN A 157 -3.06 28.07 -8.14
N TYR A 158 -2.15 27.57 -7.29
CA TYR A 158 -1.95 26.15 -7.07
C TYR A 158 -3.09 25.60 -6.21
N ASP A 159 -3.74 24.53 -6.67
CA ASP A 159 -4.80 23.89 -5.92
C ASP A 159 -4.21 23.11 -4.73
N LEU A 160 -4.19 23.80 -3.57
CA LEU A 160 -3.71 23.26 -2.29
C LEU A 160 -4.60 22.14 -1.74
N LEU A 161 -5.88 22.09 -2.13
CA LEU A 161 -6.81 21.03 -1.72
C LEU A 161 -6.48 19.74 -2.49
N LEU A 162 -6.28 19.82 -3.81
CA LEU A 162 -5.78 18.71 -4.61
C LEU A 162 -4.34 18.33 -4.21
N ALA A 163 -3.47 19.28 -3.86
CA ALA A 163 -2.13 18.98 -3.37
C ALA A 163 -2.17 18.15 -2.07
N VAL A 164 -3.02 18.53 -1.11
CA VAL A 164 -3.24 17.73 0.11
C VAL A 164 -3.78 16.33 -0.26
N LYS A 165 -4.81 16.22 -1.11
CA LYS A 165 -5.40 14.93 -1.48
C LYS A 165 -4.42 13.94 -2.11
N ARG A 166 -3.42 14.41 -2.86
CA ARG A 166 -2.37 13.54 -3.46
C ARG A 166 -1.34 13.07 -2.43
N GLN A 167 -1.14 13.81 -1.34
CA GLN A 167 -0.18 13.49 -0.29
C GLN A 167 -0.78 12.67 0.87
N VAL A 168 -2.10 12.65 1.02
CA VAL A 168 -2.80 11.79 2.02
C VAL A 168 -2.33 10.32 2.01
N PRO A 169 -2.24 9.62 0.86
CA PRO A 169 -1.83 8.21 0.85
C PRO A 169 -0.34 7.98 1.15
N PHE A 170 0.49 9.03 1.14
CA PHE A 170 1.94 8.89 1.23
C PHE A 170 2.40 8.31 2.57
N PHE A 171 1.79 8.75 3.69
CA PHE A 171 2.14 8.21 5.00
C PHE A 171 1.90 6.70 5.10
N TYR A 172 0.79 6.19 4.54
CA TYR A 172 0.54 4.76 4.49
C TYR A 172 1.64 4.00 3.74
N GLN A 173 2.33 4.59 2.77
CA GLN A 173 3.45 3.92 2.10
C GLN A 173 4.69 3.87 3.01
N VAL A 174 5.03 5.00 3.66
CA VAL A 174 6.26 5.14 4.46
C VAL A 174 6.14 4.80 5.96
N SER A 175 4.99 4.28 6.42
CA SER A 175 4.72 4.04 7.85
C SER A 175 5.27 2.73 8.47
N ARG A 176 5.99 1.86 7.73
CA ARG A 176 6.55 0.63 8.33
C ARG A 176 7.72 0.95 9.28
N PRO A 177 7.93 0.21 10.38
CA PRO A 177 9.00 0.50 11.35
C PRO A 177 10.41 0.59 10.78
N HIS A 178 10.71 -0.16 9.71
CA HIS A 178 12.03 -0.09 9.06
C HIS A 178 12.33 1.26 8.41
N MET A 179 11.32 2.10 8.12
CA MET A 179 11.52 3.41 7.50
C MET A 179 12.13 4.46 8.46
N ASP A 180 11.99 4.29 9.78
CA ASP A 180 12.60 5.18 10.80
C ASP A 180 13.97 4.65 11.29
N ASN A 181 14.52 3.61 10.65
CA ASN A 181 15.83 3.06 11.03
C ASN A 181 16.97 3.76 10.27
N ASP A 182 18.03 4.13 10.99
CA ASP A 182 19.19 4.86 10.45
C ASP A 182 19.88 4.11 9.30
N LEU A 183 20.15 2.80 9.43
CA LEU A 183 20.77 2.01 8.36
C LEU A 183 19.89 1.92 7.11
N PHE A 184 18.56 1.92 7.29
CA PHE A 184 17.63 1.92 6.16
C PHE A 184 17.64 3.27 5.42
N LEU A 185 17.63 4.38 6.19
CA LEU A 185 17.63 5.76 5.73
C LEU A 185 18.96 6.20 5.12
N GLU A 186 20.11 5.81 5.69
CA GLU A 186 21.43 6.05 5.10
C GLU A 186 21.55 5.41 3.71
N ALA A 187 21.12 4.16 3.57
CA ALA A 187 21.04 3.47 2.28
C ALA A 187 20.01 4.12 1.33
N ALA A 188 18.92 4.70 1.86
CA ALA A 188 17.96 5.47 1.08
C ALA A 188 18.56 6.79 0.56
N VAL A 189 19.37 7.49 1.37
CA VAL A 189 20.11 8.70 0.96
C VAL A 189 21.14 8.36 -0.11
N ALA A 190 21.88 7.26 0.04
CA ALA A 190 22.80 6.77 -1.00
C ALA A 190 22.05 6.46 -2.31
N ARG A 191 20.85 5.88 -2.24
CA ARG A 191 19.99 5.62 -3.41
C ARG A 191 19.42 6.90 -4.01
N TYR A 192 19.03 7.89 -3.21
CA TYR A 192 18.57 9.21 -3.67
C TYR A 192 19.67 9.95 -4.47
N LYS A 193 20.93 9.87 -4.03
CA LYS A 193 22.07 10.36 -4.83
C LYS A 193 22.18 9.63 -6.18
N GLY A 194 22.02 8.30 -6.20
CA GLY A 194 21.93 7.52 -7.43
C GLY A 194 20.80 7.98 -8.38
N PHE A 195 19.62 8.30 -7.82
CA PHE A 195 18.47 8.78 -8.56
C PHE A 195 18.71 10.19 -9.16
N LEU A 196 19.27 11.12 -8.38
CA LEU A 196 19.68 12.43 -8.89
C LEU A 196 20.76 12.32 -9.98
N HIS A 197 21.73 11.41 -9.83
CA HIS A 197 22.74 11.14 -10.86
C HIS A 197 22.12 10.58 -12.14
N LEU A 198 21.12 9.69 -12.04
CA LEU A 198 20.38 9.19 -13.20
C LEU A 198 19.68 10.31 -13.97
N ILE A 199 19.01 11.22 -13.26
CA ILE A 199 18.36 12.41 -13.82
C ILE A 199 19.41 13.35 -14.46
N LYS A 200 20.57 13.51 -13.81
CA LYS A 200 21.71 14.28 -14.35
C LYS A 200 22.22 13.68 -15.67
N ARG A 201 22.51 12.37 -15.71
CA ARG A 201 22.93 11.65 -16.92
C ARG A 201 21.91 11.76 -18.05
N ASN A 202 20.62 11.68 -17.73
CA ASN A 202 19.55 11.90 -18.71
C ASN A 202 19.54 13.34 -19.25
N ARG A 203 19.71 14.36 -18.41
CA ARG A 203 19.84 15.76 -18.87
C ARG A 203 21.09 15.98 -19.72
N GLU A 204 22.24 15.44 -19.31
CA GLU A 204 23.51 15.49 -20.08
C GLU A 204 23.36 14.87 -21.47
N ARG A 205 22.64 13.75 -21.57
CA ARG A 205 22.32 13.05 -22.84
C ARG A 205 21.11 13.63 -23.59
N SER A 206 20.53 14.74 -23.11
CA SER A 206 19.29 15.37 -23.63
C SER A 206 18.06 14.44 -23.70
N LEU A 207 18.02 13.39 -22.88
CA LEU A 207 16.95 12.40 -22.81
C LEU A 207 15.81 12.91 -21.91
N LYS A 208 14.63 13.16 -22.50
CA LYS A 208 13.40 13.49 -21.76
C LYS A 208 12.74 12.21 -21.23
N ARG A 209 13.26 11.67 -20.12
CA ARG A 209 12.73 10.47 -19.45
C ARG A 209 12.08 10.85 -18.13
N PHE A 210 10.93 10.22 -17.85
CA PHE A 210 10.22 10.36 -16.58
C PHE A 210 10.78 9.32 -15.59
N CYS A 211 11.46 9.79 -14.54
CA CYS A 211 12.09 8.94 -13.54
C CYS A 211 11.16 8.79 -12.32
N VAL A 212 10.82 7.54 -11.95
CA VAL A 212 9.86 7.24 -10.88
C VAL A 212 10.61 6.70 -9.66
N PRO A 213 10.52 7.34 -8.48
CA PRO A 213 11.21 6.90 -7.26
C PRO A 213 10.58 5.63 -6.66
N THR A 214 11.40 4.85 -5.93
CA THR A 214 10.92 3.93 -4.89
C THR A 214 10.65 4.70 -3.60
N TYR A 215 9.80 4.20 -2.69
CA TYR A 215 9.35 4.98 -1.53
C TYR A 215 10.45 5.34 -0.53
N ASP A 216 11.56 4.60 -0.48
CA ASP A 216 12.75 4.99 0.28
C ASP A 216 13.44 6.23 -0.33
N VAL A 217 13.58 6.27 -1.65
CA VAL A 217 14.13 7.41 -2.41
C VAL A 217 13.17 8.61 -2.34
N ASP A 218 11.85 8.35 -2.39
CA ASP A 218 10.82 9.38 -2.40
C ASP A 218 10.70 10.11 -1.05
N LEU A 219 10.75 9.36 0.06
CA LEU A 219 10.83 9.93 1.42
C LEU A 219 12.02 10.89 1.56
N ILE A 220 13.20 10.48 1.12
CA ILE A 220 14.40 11.33 1.14
C ILE A 220 14.25 12.53 0.19
N TRP A 221 13.60 12.37 -0.96
CA TRP A 221 13.36 13.46 -1.90
C TRP A 221 12.40 14.51 -1.31
N HIS A 222 11.27 14.09 -0.73
CA HIS A 222 10.34 14.95 -0.01
C HIS A 222 11.05 15.68 1.14
N SER A 223 11.84 14.96 1.94
CA SER A 223 12.62 15.52 3.05
C SER A 223 13.59 16.61 2.60
N HIS A 224 14.15 16.48 1.39
CA HIS A 224 14.98 17.50 0.78
C HIS A 224 14.14 18.70 0.28
N GLN A 225 13.02 18.47 -0.41
CA GLN A 225 12.11 19.52 -0.90
C GLN A 225 11.55 20.40 0.22
N LEU A 226 11.28 19.81 1.39
CA LEU A 226 10.79 20.50 2.59
C LEU A 226 11.79 21.52 3.17
N GLN A 227 13.04 21.53 2.68
CA GLN A 227 14.08 22.54 2.92
C GLN A 227 14.25 23.45 1.69
N PRO A 228 13.25 24.29 1.33
CA PRO A 228 13.10 24.84 -0.03
C PRO A 228 14.30 25.65 -0.53
N ALA A 229 14.95 26.43 0.34
CA ALA A 229 16.14 27.21 -0.02
C ALA A 229 17.36 26.31 -0.33
N SER A 230 17.61 25.31 0.52
CA SER A 230 18.68 24.31 0.35
C SER A 230 18.43 23.46 -0.90
N TYR A 231 17.21 22.96 -1.08
CA TYR A 231 16.80 22.21 -2.27
C TYR A 231 17.04 23.01 -3.55
N CYS A 232 16.61 24.28 -3.62
CA CYS A 232 16.83 25.10 -4.79
C CYS A 232 18.32 25.31 -5.09
N LYS A 233 19.13 25.58 -4.06
CA LYS A 233 20.59 25.74 -4.17
C LYS A 233 21.28 24.47 -4.66
N ASP A 234 20.97 23.34 -4.05
CA ASP A 234 21.66 22.07 -4.32
C ASP A 234 21.22 21.46 -5.66
N LEU A 235 19.93 21.48 -6.01
CA LEU A 235 19.49 20.98 -7.31
C LEU A 235 19.97 21.87 -8.47
N VAL A 236 20.07 23.20 -8.28
CA VAL A 236 20.74 24.07 -9.25
C VAL A 236 22.23 23.72 -9.37
N LYS A 237 22.94 23.40 -8.29
CA LYS A 237 24.34 22.96 -8.32
C LYS A 237 24.54 21.58 -8.97
N ILE A 238 23.63 20.63 -8.72
CA ILE A 238 23.75 19.22 -9.17
C ILE A 238 23.26 19.05 -10.61
N LEU A 239 22.12 19.64 -10.96
CA LEU A 239 21.43 19.45 -12.24
C LEU A 239 21.42 20.68 -13.16
N GLY A 240 21.81 21.85 -12.67
CA GLY A 240 21.67 23.12 -13.41
C GLY A 240 20.22 23.62 -13.52
N LYS A 241 19.31 23.16 -12.65
CA LYS A 241 17.96 23.73 -12.42
C LYS A 241 17.35 23.16 -11.14
N VAL A 242 16.34 23.82 -10.58
CA VAL A 242 15.46 23.19 -9.57
C VAL A 242 14.77 21.98 -10.22
N LEU A 243 14.78 20.83 -9.52
CA LEU A 243 14.06 19.64 -9.97
C LEU A 243 12.60 19.75 -9.53
N GLU A 244 11.70 19.65 -10.51
CA GLU A 244 10.26 19.65 -10.32
C GLU A 244 9.77 18.27 -9.84
N HIS A 245 8.67 18.27 -9.11
CA HIS A 245 8.02 17.08 -8.56
C HIS A 245 6.55 17.12 -9.00
N ASP A 246 6.26 16.38 -10.07
CA ASP A 246 4.92 16.22 -10.65
C ASP A 246 4.27 14.98 -10.04
N ASP A 247 3.56 15.20 -8.93
CA ASP A 247 2.79 14.18 -8.22
C ASP A 247 1.35 14.04 -8.74
N THR A 248 1.01 14.66 -9.89
CA THR A 248 -0.37 14.72 -10.40
C THR A 248 -0.90 13.41 -10.97
N ASP A 249 -0.02 12.46 -11.28
CA ASP A 249 -0.37 11.14 -11.78
C ASP A 249 -0.20 10.08 -10.68
N SER A 250 -1.28 9.41 -10.34
CA SER A 250 -1.34 8.30 -9.36
C SER A 250 -1.72 6.97 -10.01
N ASP A 251 -1.87 6.90 -11.34
CA ASP A 251 -2.35 5.71 -12.04
C ASP A 251 -1.23 4.69 -12.24
N ARG A 252 -1.20 3.72 -11.33
CA ARG A 252 -0.25 2.59 -11.33
C ARG A 252 -0.69 1.41 -12.20
N SER A 253 -1.73 1.55 -13.02
CA SER A 253 -2.19 0.45 -13.89
C SER A 253 -1.13 0.07 -14.95
N LYS A 254 -1.08 -1.21 -15.33
CA LYS A 254 -0.14 -1.77 -16.32
C LYS A 254 -0.20 -0.97 -17.63
N GLY A 255 0.95 -0.51 -18.12
CA GLY A 255 1.10 0.32 -19.32
C GLY A 255 0.83 1.83 -19.16
N LYS A 256 0.57 2.34 -17.95
CA LYS A 256 0.38 3.79 -17.70
C LYS A 256 1.70 4.54 -17.47
N LYS A 257 1.64 5.86 -17.25
CA LYS A 257 2.81 6.76 -17.06
C LYS A 257 3.71 6.29 -15.92
N LEU A 258 3.13 5.94 -14.76
CA LEU A 258 3.89 5.47 -13.59
C LEU A 258 4.53 4.10 -13.85
N ASP A 259 3.79 3.14 -14.39
CA ASP A 259 4.28 1.77 -14.66
C ASP A 259 5.39 1.75 -15.72
N SER A 260 5.16 2.45 -16.84
CA SER A 260 6.15 2.60 -17.92
C SER A 260 7.39 3.37 -17.44
N GLY A 261 7.19 4.45 -16.66
CA GLY A 261 8.25 5.25 -16.08
C GLY A 261 9.08 4.46 -15.05
N PHE A 262 8.44 3.66 -14.20
CA PHE A 262 9.12 2.80 -13.23
C PHE A 262 9.92 1.69 -13.92
N SER A 263 9.36 1.07 -14.96
CA SER A 263 10.04 0.06 -15.77
C SER A 263 11.29 0.62 -16.45
N GLU A 264 11.18 1.79 -17.11
CA GLU A 264 12.31 2.46 -17.76
C GLU A 264 13.32 3.01 -16.73
N THR A 265 12.88 3.46 -15.54
CA THR A 265 13.79 3.87 -14.44
C THR A 265 14.58 2.67 -13.92
N THR A 266 13.90 1.54 -13.68
CA THR A 266 14.49 0.28 -13.23
C THR A 266 15.59 -0.19 -14.18
N LYS A 267 15.29 -0.21 -15.48
CA LYS A 267 16.26 -0.59 -16.51
C LYS A 267 17.49 0.32 -16.51
N GLN A 268 17.30 1.62 -16.56
CA GLN A 268 18.41 2.59 -16.56
C GLN A 268 19.28 2.50 -15.31
N TRP A 269 18.67 2.25 -14.15
CA TRP A 269 19.40 2.05 -12.90
C TRP A 269 20.27 0.80 -12.94
N GLU A 270 19.72 -0.31 -13.42
CA GLU A 270 20.43 -1.59 -13.56
C GLU A 270 21.55 -1.51 -14.60
N ASP A 271 21.31 -0.86 -15.74
CA ASP A 271 22.32 -0.57 -16.76
C ASP A 271 23.48 0.28 -16.16
N THR A 272 23.14 1.39 -15.48
CA THR A 272 24.11 2.38 -14.99
C THR A 272 24.91 1.90 -13.77
N PHE A 273 24.27 1.23 -12.80
CA PHE A 273 24.88 0.90 -11.51
C PHE A 273 25.12 -0.60 -11.30
N GLY A 274 24.58 -1.48 -12.15
CA GLY A 274 24.76 -2.94 -12.01
C GLY A 274 24.20 -3.52 -10.72
N SER A 275 23.22 -2.84 -10.13
CA SER A 275 22.50 -3.17 -8.89
C SER A 275 20.99 -3.04 -9.13
N ARG A 276 20.16 -3.59 -8.24
CA ARG A 276 18.70 -3.61 -8.46
C ARG A 276 18.00 -2.36 -7.96
N TYR A 277 17.00 -1.92 -8.72
CA TYR A 277 16.27 -0.69 -8.38
C TYR A 277 15.17 -0.95 -7.35
N TRP A 278 14.44 -2.07 -7.49
CA TRP A 278 13.56 -2.56 -6.44
C TRP A 278 14.34 -2.84 -5.15
N ARG A 279 13.69 -2.68 -4.00
CA ARG A 279 14.28 -2.88 -2.66
C ARG A 279 13.17 -3.30 -1.69
N ALA A 280 13.43 -4.30 -0.85
CA ALA A 280 12.47 -4.76 0.15
C ALA A 280 12.09 -3.61 1.09
N GLY A 281 10.81 -3.52 1.45
CA GLY A 281 10.25 -2.45 2.26
C GLY A 281 10.12 -1.08 1.59
N ALA A 282 10.54 -0.92 0.33
CA ALA A 282 10.50 0.35 -0.42
C ALA A 282 9.55 0.35 -1.64
N MET A 283 8.85 -0.77 -1.85
CA MET A 283 7.89 -0.93 -2.95
C MET A 283 6.49 -0.42 -2.56
N TYR A 284 5.60 -0.27 -3.55
CA TYR A 284 4.21 0.15 -3.33
C TYR A 284 3.43 -0.90 -2.51
N ARG A 285 2.82 -0.47 -1.41
CA ARG A 285 2.13 -1.32 -0.42
C ARG A 285 0.66 -1.61 -0.75
N GLY A 286 0.21 -1.30 -1.96
CA GLY A 286 -1.21 -1.23 -2.30
C GLY A 286 -1.83 0.13 -1.91
N ALA A 287 -3.15 0.23 -2.04
CA ALA A 287 -3.89 1.43 -1.65
C ALA A 287 -3.81 1.68 -0.14
N ALA A 288 -4.00 2.93 0.28
CA ALA A 288 -4.19 3.22 1.70
C ALA A 288 -5.58 2.74 2.15
N PRO A 289 -5.70 1.96 3.24
CA PRO A 289 -6.99 1.44 3.71
C PRO A 289 -7.90 2.57 4.16
N SER A 290 -9.20 2.40 3.94
CA SER A 290 -10.18 3.45 4.24
C SER A 290 -10.28 3.73 5.76
N PRO A 291 -10.44 4.99 6.20
CA PRO A 291 -10.73 5.30 7.60
C PRO A 291 -12.02 4.61 8.05
N ILE A 292 -11.99 3.96 9.21
CA ILE A 292 -13.17 3.25 9.74
C ILE A 292 -14.27 4.24 10.16
N MET A 293 -13.86 5.39 10.74
CA MET A 293 -14.79 6.44 11.18
C MET A 293 -14.42 7.77 10.52
N ALA A 294 -15.42 8.50 10.03
CA ALA A 294 -15.24 9.86 9.50
C ALA A 294 -15.08 10.91 10.61
N THR A 295 -15.66 10.66 11.79
CA THR A 295 -15.59 11.53 12.98
C THR A 295 -14.63 10.92 14.00
N PRO A 296 -13.73 11.69 14.63
CA PRO A 296 -12.86 11.17 15.68
C PRO A 296 -13.68 10.67 16.87
N CYS A 297 -13.36 9.48 17.39
CA CYS A 297 -14.07 8.88 18.50
C CYS A 297 -13.69 9.56 19.82
N ALA A 298 -14.64 10.21 20.48
CA ALA A 298 -14.42 10.85 21.77
C ALA A 298 -14.20 9.79 22.87
N SER A 299 -12.94 9.54 23.23
CA SER A 299 -12.55 8.57 24.25
C SER A 299 -13.10 8.96 25.63
N LYS A 300 -14.22 8.35 26.04
CA LYS A 300 -14.70 8.37 27.43
C LYS A 300 -13.78 7.49 28.29
N ILE A 301 -12.59 7.99 28.61
CA ILE A 301 -11.63 7.28 29.48
C ILE A 301 -12.27 7.16 30.87
N VAL A 302 -12.70 5.95 31.22
CA VAL A 302 -13.19 5.64 32.57
C VAL A 302 -11.99 5.51 33.49
N THR A 303 -11.54 6.62 34.07
CA THR A 303 -10.41 6.71 35.01
C THR A 303 -10.74 6.11 36.38
N LYS A 304 -11.22 4.86 36.42
CA LYS A 304 -11.00 4.00 37.57
C LYS A 304 -9.58 3.44 37.45
N GLN A 305 -8.64 4.01 38.21
CA GLN A 305 -7.38 3.33 38.53
C GLN A 305 -7.68 2.11 39.41
N VAL A 306 -8.08 1.01 38.80
CA VAL A 306 -7.84 -0.32 39.35
C VAL A 306 -6.39 -0.63 39.01
N ILE A 307 -5.56 -0.92 40.02
CA ILE A 307 -4.22 -1.45 39.80
C ILE A 307 -4.42 -2.84 39.21
N ALA A 308 -4.14 -3.02 37.92
CA ALA A 308 -4.27 -4.31 37.28
C ALA A 308 -3.30 -5.32 37.92
N SER A 309 -3.83 -6.44 38.37
CA SER A 309 -3.03 -7.61 38.71
C SER A 309 -2.45 -8.19 37.41
N ASN A 310 -1.19 -7.86 37.11
CA ASN A 310 -0.45 -8.41 35.97
C ASN A 310 -0.12 -9.92 36.11
N GLU A 311 -0.85 -10.63 36.96
CA GLU A 311 -0.75 -12.06 37.21
C GLU A 311 -1.33 -12.81 36.00
N HIS A 312 -2.56 -12.48 35.60
CA HIS A 312 -3.22 -13.08 34.44
C HIS A 312 -2.59 -12.74 33.08
N GLN A 313 -1.84 -11.63 32.96
CA GLN A 313 -1.11 -11.32 31.72
C GLN A 313 0.14 -12.18 31.53
N LYS A 314 0.67 -12.80 32.60
CA LYS A 314 1.82 -13.72 32.52
C LYS A 314 1.40 -15.18 32.30
N THR A 315 0.10 -15.46 32.30
CA THR A 315 -0.49 -16.80 32.13
C THR A 315 -0.30 -17.37 30.72
N VAL A 316 -0.10 -16.50 29.73
CA VAL A 316 0.22 -16.86 28.34
C VAL A 316 1.38 -16.00 27.87
N HIS A 317 2.50 -16.64 27.48
CA HIS A 317 3.65 -15.96 26.89
C HIS A 317 3.91 -16.53 25.49
N LEU A 318 3.99 -15.65 24.49
CA LEU A 318 4.35 -16.02 23.12
C LEU A 318 5.81 -15.58 22.86
N PRO A 319 6.67 -16.44 22.29
CA PRO A 319 8.08 -16.11 22.07
C PRO A 319 8.24 -15.05 20.97
N GLU A 320 9.07 -14.01 21.18
CA GLU A 320 9.27 -12.94 20.19
C GLU A 320 9.94 -13.48 18.90
N VAL A 321 9.13 -13.83 17.90
CA VAL A 321 9.59 -14.18 16.55
C VAL A 321 9.89 -12.90 15.77
N LYS A 322 11.01 -12.87 15.05
CA LYS A 322 11.37 -11.76 14.14
C LYS A 322 11.12 -12.14 12.70
N VAL A 323 10.66 -11.17 11.91
CA VAL A 323 10.34 -11.30 10.49
C VAL A 323 11.09 -10.26 9.66
N ILE A 324 11.43 -10.63 8.43
CA ILE A 324 11.90 -9.75 7.36
C ILE A 324 11.01 -9.93 6.12
N GLU A 325 10.85 -8.88 5.32
CA GLU A 325 10.51 -9.01 3.90
C GLU A 325 11.80 -9.32 3.13
N VAL A 326 11.73 -10.29 2.22
CA VAL A 326 12.78 -10.66 1.28
C VAL A 326 12.26 -10.44 -0.14
N MET A 327 12.99 -9.66 -0.94
CA MET A 327 12.78 -9.57 -2.38
C MET A 327 13.90 -10.33 -3.12
N LEU A 328 13.53 -11.19 -4.09
CA LEU A 328 14.41 -12.16 -4.75
C LEU A 328 14.21 -12.19 -6.28
N GLU A 329 15.31 -12.08 -7.04
CA GLU A 329 15.34 -12.24 -8.50
C GLU A 329 16.51 -13.14 -8.94
N PHE A 330 16.26 -14.08 -9.87
CA PHE A 330 17.31 -14.86 -10.53
C PHE A 330 17.74 -14.18 -11.83
N VAL A 331 18.87 -13.48 -11.76
CA VAL A 331 19.36 -12.55 -12.78
C VAL A 331 19.88 -13.26 -14.03
N GLY A 332 20.51 -14.41 -13.86
CA GLY A 332 21.10 -15.15 -14.95
C GLY A 332 21.86 -16.40 -14.53
N VAL A 333 22.18 -17.25 -15.49
CA VAL A 333 22.87 -18.53 -15.27
C VAL A 333 24.05 -18.68 -16.25
N ARG A 334 25.14 -19.33 -15.81
CA ARG A 334 26.35 -19.57 -16.60
C ARG A 334 26.80 -21.01 -16.51
N ASN A 335 27.52 -21.48 -17.53
CA ASN A 335 28.02 -22.86 -17.66
C ASN A 335 26.91 -23.94 -17.67
N LEU A 336 25.70 -23.62 -18.16
CA LEU A 336 24.66 -24.62 -18.40
C LEU A 336 25.15 -25.75 -19.34
N PRO A 337 24.81 -27.02 -19.08
CA PRO A 337 25.05 -28.09 -20.03
C PRO A 337 24.23 -27.90 -21.32
N LYS A 338 24.75 -28.40 -22.45
CA LYS A 338 24.07 -28.30 -23.76
C LYS A 338 22.68 -28.95 -23.70
N GLY A 339 21.68 -28.29 -24.29
CA GLY A 339 20.29 -28.76 -24.33
C GLY A 339 19.38 -28.25 -23.20
N HIS A 340 19.91 -27.55 -22.20
CA HIS A 340 19.13 -27.01 -21.07
C HIS A 340 18.84 -25.49 -21.15
N LYS A 341 19.22 -24.82 -22.25
CA LYS A 341 18.98 -23.38 -22.43
C LYS A 341 17.49 -23.11 -22.68
N GLY A 342 16.91 -22.13 -22.01
CA GLY A 342 15.49 -21.78 -22.10
C GLY A 342 14.54 -22.80 -21.45
N SER A 343 15.04 -23.86 -20.82
CA SER A 343 14.25 -24.92 -20.18
C SER A 343 14.57 -25.10 -18.69
N VAL A 344 15.07 -24.04 -18.05
CA VAL A 344 15.46 -24.00 -16.63
C VAL A 344 14.65 -23.00 -15.81
N SER A 345 14.40 -23.36 -14.56
CA SER A 345 13.81 -22.52 -13.52
C SER A 345 14.53 -22.77 -12.20
N VAL A 346 14.43 -21.86 -11.24
CA VAL A 346 14.96 -22.10 -9.89
C VAL A 346 13.79 -22.38 -8.94
N VAL A 347 13.89 -23.46 -8.19
CA VAL A 347 13.06 -23.70 -6.99
C VAL A 347 13.81 -23.15 -5.78
N PHE A 348 13.13 -22.43 -4.91
CA PHE A 348 13.71 -21.83 -3.70
C PHE A 348 12.85 -22.07 -2.46
N SER A 349 13.52 -22.22 -1.32
CA SER A 349 12.94 -22.46 0.01
C SER A 349 13.96 -22.08 1.09
N LYS A 350 13.63 -22.23 2.38
CA LYS A 350 14.66 -22.28 3.44
C LYS A 350 15.13 -23.71 3.65
N THR A 351 16.42 -23.91 3.92
CA THR A 351 17.03 -25.23 4.18
C THR A 351 16.39 -25.91 5.41
N GLN A 352 15.99 -25.10 6.38
CA GLN A 352 15.06 -25.48 7.45
C GLN A 352 13.84 -24.56 7.29
N PRO A 353 12.65 -25.10 6.96
CA PRO A 353 11.39 -24.35 7.00
C PRO A 353 11.19 -23.62 8.33
N ASP A 354 10.61 -22.42 8.27
CA ASP A 354 10.14 -21.70 9.46
C ASP A 354 8.62 -21.47 9.41
N THR A 355 8.04 -20.96 10.51
CA THR A 355 6.58 -20.75 10.66
C THR A 355 6.00 -19.75 9.67
N ILE A 356 6.82 -18.86 9.11
CA ILE A 356 6.44 -17.80 8.18
C ILE A 356 6.70 -18.25 6.72
N PHE A 357 7.72 -19.10 6.51
CA PHE A 357 8.14 -19.57 5.20
C PHE A 357 8.52 -21.05 5.17
N SER A 358 7.54 -21.88 4.84
CA SER A 358 7.67 -23.33 4.71
C SER A 358 7.51 -23.88 3.29
N ALA A 359 6.98 -23.07 2.36
CA ALA A 359 6.67 -23.50 0.99
C ALA A 359 7.88 -23.45 0.03
N ASN A 360 8.04 -24.48 -0.79
CA ASN A 360 8.92 -24.43 -1.96
C ASN A 360 8.26 -23.58 -3.06
N ARG A 361 8.88 -22.45 -3.44
CA ARG A 361 8.41 -21.57 -4.53
C ARG A 361 9.30 -21.72 -5.78
N ARG A 362 8.82 -21.29 -6.95
CA ARG A 362 9.56 -21.37 -8.23
C ARG A 362 9.58 -20.02 -8.93
N LEU A 363 10.70 -19.68 -9.57
CA LEU A 363 10.86 -18.52 -10.45
C LEU A 363 11.59 -18.92 -11.73
N THR A 364 11.37 -18.18 -12.82
CA THR A 364 12.23 -18.25 -14.01
C THR A 364 13.55 -17.49 -13.78
N ILE A 365 14.43 -17.49 -14.78
CA ILE A 365 15.73 -16.81 -14.75
C ILE A 365 15.73 -15.76 -15.88
N LEU A 366 15.96 -14.49 -15.54
CA LEU A 366 15.84 -13.37 -16.50
C LEU A 366 16.67 -13.57 -17.78
N SER A 367 17.88 -14.13 -17.69
CA SER A 367 18.72 -14.40 -18.87
C SER A 367 18.22 -15.52 -19.80
N GLU A 368 17.22 -16.29 -19.37
CA GLU A 368 16.70 -17.47 -20.06
C GLU A 368 15.23 -17.31 -20.49
N SER A 369 14.39 -16.64 -19.69
CA SER A 369 13.01 -16.29 -20.06
C SER A 369 12.90 -14.97 -20.83
N GLY A 370 13.81 -14.01 -20.57
CA GLY A 370 13.68 -12.62 -21.01
C GLY A 370 12.68 -11.79 -20.18
N GLU A 371 11.96 -12.42 -19.26
CA GLU A 371 10.99 -11.79 -18.37
C GLU A 371 11.58 -11.55 -16.98
N LYS A 372 11.32 -10.37 -16.41
CA LYS A 372 11.70 -10.08 -15.02
C LYS A 372 10.60 -10.57 -14.08
N GLN A 373 10.95 -11.57 -13.27
CA GLN A 373 10.11 -12.07 -12.18
C GLN A 373 10.84 -11.87 -10.85
N VAL A 374 10.22 -11.14 -9.93
CA VAL A 374 10.76 -10.85 -8.60
C VAL A 374 9.75 -11.33 -7.57
N ALA A 375 10.13 -12.27 -6.71
CA ALA A 375 9.29 -12.66 -5.59
C ALA A 375 9.49 -11.68 -4.42
N SER A 376 8.41 -11.22 -3.80
CA SER A 376 8.41 -10.76 -2.40
C SER A 376 7.81 -11.86 -1.52
N PHE A 377 8.40 -12.08 -0.34
CA PHE A 377 7.90 -13.00 0.67
C PHE A 377 8.44 -12.60 2.05
N HIS A 378 7.78 -13.07 3.11
CA HIS A 378 8.26 -12.89 4.47
C HIS A 378 8.90 -14.19 4.97
N CYS A 379 9.91 -14.10 5.84
CA CYS A 379 10.47 -15.26 6.57
C CYS A 379 11.17 -14.81 7.87
N GLN A 380 11.60 -15.74 8.71
CA GLN A 380 12.49 -15.43 9.84
C GLN A 380 13.92 -15.11 9.34
N PRO A 381 14.66 -14.19 9.99
CA PRO A 381 15.98 -13.73 9.54
C PRO A 381 17.13 -14.73 9.76
N THR A 382 16.85 -15.92 10.28
CA THR A 382 17.80 -16.97 10.64
C THR A 382 17.97 -18.03 9.54
N GLY A 383 19.09 -18.73 9.54
CA GLY A 383 19.35 -19.87 8.67
C GLY A 383 19.59 -19.50 7.20
N ASN A 384 19.29 -20.44 6.31
CA ASN A 384 19.74 -20.41 4.91
C ASN A 384 18.56 -20.43 3.92
N LEU A 385 18.56 -19.51 2.97
CA LEU A 385 17.81 -19.64 1.70
C LEU A 385 18.54 -20.63 0.79
N ARG A 386 17.82 -21.62 0.28
CA ARG A 386 18.31 -22.68 -0.61
C ARG A 386 17.75 -22.47 -2.03
N PHE A 387 18.59 -22.70 -3.03
CA PHE A 387 18.28 -22.51 -4.44
C PHE A 387 18.63 -23.77 -5.22
N GLU A 388 17.64 -24.35 -5.91
CA GLU A 388 17.79 -25.54 -6.74
C GLU A 388 17.51 -25.21 -8.20
N LEU A 389 18.53 -25.32 -9.05
CA LEU A 389 18.36 -25.15 -10.49
C LEU A 389 17.76 -26.43 -11.07
N VAL A 390 16.50 -26.37 -11.51
CA VAL A 390 15.80 -27.49 -12.13
C VAL A 390 15.61 -27.26 -13.63
N SER A 391 15.72 -28.32 -14.43
CA SER A 391 15.44 -28.29 -15.86
C SER A 391 14.27 -29.20 -16.23
N HIS A 392 13.39 -28.67 -17.07
CA HIS A 392 12.23 -29.36 -17.62
C HIS A 392 12.59 -29.91 -19.01
N SER A 393 12.28 -31.18 -19.27
CA SER A 393 12.50 -31.76 -20.60
C SER A 393 11.32 -31.42 -21.51
N PRO A 394 11.49 -30.71 -22.64
CA PRO A 394 10.41 -30.53 -23.60
C PRO A 394 10.06 -31.89 -24.23
N SER A 395 8.84 -32.38 -23.96
CA SER A 395 8.33 -33.65 -24.48
C SER A 395 7.17 -33.41 -25.44
N ASN A 396 7.32 -33.85 -26.69
CA ASN A 396 6.24 -33.86 -27.69
C ASN A 396 5.20 -34.98 -27.44
N LEU A 397 5.05 -35.42 -26.18
CA LEU A 397 4.21 -36.50 -25.71
C LEU A 397 3.48 -36.03 -24.44
N LYS A 398 2.23 -36.43 -24.25
CA LYS A 398 1.34 -36.00 -23.15
C LYS A 398 1.75 -36.50 -21.74
N ILE A 399 2.99 -36.95 -21.54
CA ILE A 399 3.51 -37.46 -20.27
C ILE A 399 4.61 -36.52 -19.80
N SER A 400 4.31 -35.70 -18.79
CA SER A 400 5.28 -34.83 -18.14
C SER A 400 6.39 -35.66 -17.49
N ARG A 401 7.65 -35.39 -17.85
CA ARG A 401 8.80 -35.98 -17.16
C ARG A 401 9.11 -35.14 -15.91
N PRO A 402 9.44 -35.78 -14.76
CA PRO A 402 9.83 -35.05 -13.56
C PRO A 402 11.04 -34.15 -13.82
N ALA A 403 11.01 -32.93 -13.29
CA ALA A 403 12.06 -31.94 -13.48
C ALA A 403 13.38 -32.42 -12.87
N LYS A 404 14.49 -32.27 -13.61
CA LYS A 404 15.81 -32.71 -13.15
C LYS A 404 16.56 -31.55 -12.48
N THR A 405 16.82 -31.67 -11.19
CA THR A 405 17.76 -30.78 -10.48
C THR A 405 19.17 -30.96 -11.06
N LEU A 406 19.76 -29.87 -11.57
CA LEU A 406 21.12 -29.83 -12.13
C LEU A 406 22.17 -29.55 -11.03
N GLY A 407 21.78 -28.81 -10.00
CA GLY A 407 22.60 -28.53 -8.82
C GLY A 407 21.90 -27.56 -7.86
N SER A 408 22.47 -27.39 -6.67
CA SER A 408 21.92 -26.48 -5.65
C SER A 408 23.00 -25.66 -4.94
N SER A 409 22.60 -24.55 -4.34
CA SER A 409 23.46 -23.66 -3.54
C SER A 409 22.60 -22.92 -2.49
N SER A 410 23.21 -22.17 -1.59
CA SER A 410 22.48 -21.45 -0.54
C SER A 410 23.10 -20.09 -0.19
N ILE A 411 22.32 -19.25 0.48
CA ILE A 411 22.74 -18.01 1.10
C ILE A 411 22.24 -18.00 2.55
N SER A 412 23.16 -17.84 3.49
CA SER A 412 22.85 -17.53 4.89
C SER A 412 22.26 -16.13 4.99
N LEU A 413 21.17 -15.98 5.74
CA LEU A 413 20.56 -14.68 6.05
C LEU A 413 21.33 -13.94 7.14
N GLU A 414 21.94 -14.69 8.06
CA GLU A 414 22.72 -14.17 9.18
C GLU A 414 23.96 -13.38 8.71
N ASP A 415 24.56 -13.75 7.58
CA ASP A 415 25.65 -13.02 6.89
C ASP A 415 25.34 -11.52 6.65
N PHE A 416 24.06 -11.18 6.52
CA PHE A 416 23.57 -9.84 6.17
C PHE A 416 22.85 -9.12 7.31
N LEU A 417 22.41 -9.87 8.32
CA LEU A 417 21.44 -9.42 9.34
C LEU A 417 21.98 -9.53 10.78
N THR A 418 23.07 -10.29 11.01
CA THR A 418 23.62 -10.55 12.35
C THR A 418 25.13 -10.25 12.40
N PRO A 419 25.55 -8.96 12.57
CA PRO A 419 24.73 -7.75 12.62
C PRO A 419 24.28 -7.29 11.21
N VAL A 420 23.28 -6.40 11.17
CA VAL A 420 22.78 -5.83 9.90
C VAL A 420 23.91 -5.08 9.19
N SER A 421 24.38 -5.64 8.07
CA SER A 421 25.58 -5.19 7.36
C SER A 421 25.26 -4.61 5.98
N ASN A 422 24.28 -5.20 5.26
CA ASN A 422 23.84 -4.69 3.97
C ASN A 422 22.42 -5.22 3.62
N LEU A 423 21.52 -4.30 3.26
CA LEU A 423 20.11 -4.57 2.93
C LEU A 423 19.86 -4.97 1.46
N SER A 424 20.93 -5.12 0.66
CA SER A 424 20.85 -5.64 -0.71
C SER A 424 22.14 -6.33 -1.15
N VAL A 425 22.03 -7.49 -1.81
CA VAL A 425 23.18 -8.22 -2.34
C VAL A 425 22.88 -8.79 -3.72
N GLU A 426 23.81 -8.67 -4.65
CA GLU A 426 23.77 -9.41 -5.91
C GLU A 426 25.10 -10.13 -6.13
N LYS A 427 25.07 -11.47 -6.15
CA LYS A 427 26.28 -12.30 -6.28
C LYS A 427 26.07 -13.50 -7.21
N TRP A 428 27.16 -13.96 -7.83
CA TRP A 428 27.20 -15.28 -8.45
C TRP A 428 27.42 -16.32 -7.36
N LEU A 429 26.48 -17.26 -7.24
CA LEU A 429 26.65 -18.50 -6.50
C LEU A 429 27.17 -19.59 -7.44
N GLU A 430 27.97 -20.50 -6.94
CA GLU A 430 28.32 -21.73 -7.64
C GLU A 430 27.45 -22.88 -7.11
N LEU A 431 26.93 -23.70 -8.03
CA LEU A 431 26.00 -24.78 -7.69
C LEU A 431 26.76 -26.10 -7.52
N VAL A 432 26.51 -26.77 -6.40
CA VAL A 432 26.98 -28.15 -6.16
C VAL A 432 26.14 -29.09 -7.03
N SER A 433 26.80 -29.90 -7.86
CA SER A 433 26.12 -30.81 -8.80
C SER A 433 25.42 -31.97 -8.09
N SER A 434 24.20 -32.27 -8.54
CA SER A 434 23.37 -33.37 -8.03
C SER A 434 23.81 -34.77 -8.50
N SER A 435 24.62 -34.88 -9.56
CA SER A 435 24.88 -36.16 -10.24
C SER A 435 26.31 -36.69 -10.12
N GLY A 436 27.15 -36.06 -9.29
CA GLY A 436 28.58 -36.41 -9.13
C GLY A 436 29.45 -36.27 -10.40
N THR A 437 28.85 -35.85 -11.51
CA THR A 437 29.51 -35.79 -12.83
C THR A 437 30.24 -34.45 -12.94
N VAL A 438 31.57 -34.47 -12.83
CA VAL A 438 32.38 -33.24 -12.85
C VAL A 438 32.38 -32.61 -14.24
N SER A 439 31.49 -31.62 -14.45
CA SER A 439 31.65 -30.67 -15.56
C SER A 439 32.89 -29.81 -15.32
N SER A 440 33.65 -29.49 -16.38
CA SER A 440 34.95 -28.81 -16.26
C SER A 440 34.89 -27.36 -15.73
N LYS A 441 33.68 -26.82 -15.56
CA LYS A 441 33.39 -25.60 -14.78
C LYS A 441 32.07 -25.81 -14.01
N PRO A 442 31.92 -25.32 -12.77
CA PRO A 442 30.66 -25.40 -12.04
C PRO A 442 29.58 -24.52 -12.69
N ILE A 443 28.32 -24.91 -12.56
CA ILE A 443 27.18 -24.07 -12.97
C ILE A 443 27.14 -22.87 -12.02
N GLY A 444 27.04 -21.65 -12.55
CA GLY A 444 26.90 -20.44 -11.75
C GLY A 444 25.51 -19.84 -11.88
N LEU A 445 24.93 -19.38 -10.78
CA LEU A 445 23.63 -18.71 -10.71
C LEU A 445 23.80 -17.32 -10.11
N ARG A 446 23.40 -16.27 -10.84
CA ARG A 446 23.44 -14.88 -10.36
C ARG A 446 22.13 -14.57 -9.64
N VAL A 447 22.21 -14.35 -8.33
CA VAL A 447 21.05 -14.11 -7.46
C VAL A 447 21.10 -12.66 -6.97
N GLY A 448 19.98 -11.95 -7.11
CA GLY A 448 19.75 -10.64 -6.50
C GLY A 448 18.77 -10.77 -5.34
N LEU A 449 19.13 -10.19 -4.19
CA LEU A 449 18.35 -10.20 -2.94
C LEU A 449 18.31 -8.80 -2.33
N SER A 450 17.19 -8.47 -1.67
CA SER A 450 17.08 -7.33 -0.76
C SER A 450 16.24 -7.72 0.45
N PHE A 451 16.56 -7.11 1.60
CA PHE A 451 15.97 -7.43 2.91
C PHE A 451 15.46 -6.15 3.59
N THR A 452 14.36 -6.25 4.34
CA THR A 452 14.07 -5.27 5.40
C THR A 452 14.93 -5.55 6.63
N ILE A 453 14.94 -4.61 7.57
CA ILE A 453 15.51 -4.83 8.90
C ILE A 453 14.54 -5.70 9.71
N PRO A 454 15.02 -6.66 10.53
CA PRO A 454 14.15 -7.54 11.31
C PRO A 454 13.24 -6.76 12.28
N THR A 455 11.94 -7.00 12.17
CA THR A 455 10.91 -6.48 13.10
C THR A 455 10.21 -7.63 13.82
N ALA A 456 9.51 -7.37 14.92
CA ALA A 456 8.62 -8.37 15.53
C ALA A 456 7.57 -8.87 14.51
N ALA A 457 7.29 -10.16 14.53
CA ALA A 457 6.29 -10.82 13.70
C ALA A 457 4.88 -10.71 14.31
N PRO A 458 3.81 -10.74 13.50
CA PRO A 458 2.47 -11.04 14.01
C PRO A 458 2.36 -12.54 14.34
N HIS A 459 1.78 -12.87 15.50
CA HIS A 459 1.44 -14.24 15.85
C HIS A 459 0.11 -14.68 15.22
N VAL A 460 -0.01 -15.98 14.93
CA VAL A 460 -1.23 -16.62 14.43
C VAL A 460 -1.60 -17.77 15.36
N LEU A 461 -2.74 -17.66 16.02
CA LEU A 461 -3.26 -18.67 16.93
C LEU A 461 -4.47 -19.39 16.31
N HIS A 462 -4.52 -20.72 16.42
CA HIS A 462 -5.60 -21.54 15.89
C HIS A 462 -6.43 -22.16 17.03
N MET A 463 -7.76 -22.09 16.92
CA MET A 463 -8.68 -22.73 17.88
C MET A 463 -9.16 -24.09 17.36
N VAL A 464 -8.66 -25.16 17.97
CA VAL A 464 -8.98 -26.54 17.60
C VAL A 464 -9.91 -27.16 18.63
N ARG A 465 -11.18 -27.37 18.27
CA ARG A 465 -12.17 -27.98 19.16
C ARG A 465 -12.05 -29.50 19.17
N SER A 466 -11.92 -30.09 20.36
CA SER A 466 -11.94 -31.55 20.54
C SER A 466 -13.29 -32.10 20.03
N ARG A 467 -13.28 -33.06 19.10
CA ARG A 467 -14.52 -33.73 18.67
C ARG A 467 -15.19 -34.41 19.88
N PRO A 468 -16.50 -34.26 20.09
CA PRO A 468 -17.18 -34.96 21.17
C PRO A 468 -17.12 -36.47 20.91
N PHE A 469 -16.55 -37.24 21.84
CA PHE A 469 -16.55 -38.70 21.78
C PHE A 469 -18.00 -39.21 21.81
N SER A 470 -18.48 -39.70 20.66
CA SER A 470 -19.73 -40.45 20.60
C SER A 470 -19.57 -41.76 21.36
N LYS A 471 -20.16 -41.85 22.56
CA LYS A 471 -20.28 -43.11 23.30
C LYS A 471 -21.45 -43.93 22.76
N SER A 472 -21.37 -44.33 21.50
CA SER A 472 -22.33 -45.23 20.86
C SER A 472 -22.08 -46.70 21.22
N SER A 473 -22.01 -47.01 22.52
CA SER A 473 -22.00 -48.37 23.07
C SER A 473 -22.35 -48.36 24.57
N CYS A 474 -23.06 -49.39 25.03
CA CYS A 474 -23.39 -49.68 26.44
C CYS A 474 -24.44 -48.77 27.12
N PHE A 475 -25.70 -48.96 26.71
CA PHE A 475 -26.96 -49.00 27.49
C PHE A 475 -27.18 -48.20 28.81
N PHE A 476 -28.42 -47.70 28.92
CA PHE A 476 -29.13 -47.11 30.08
C PHE A 476 -28.72 -45.69 30.55
N PRO A 477 -29.60 -44.68 30.36
CA PRO A 477 -29.47 -43.38 31.02
C PRO A 477 -30.03 -43.42 32.45
N LEU A 478 -29.19 -43.17 33.45
CA LEU A 478 -29.65 -42.90 34.81
C LEU A 478 -30.21 -41.45 34.89
N PRO A 479 -31.43 -41.24 35.42
CA PRO A 479 -31.99 -39.90 35.57
C PRO A 479 -31.22 -39.11 36.65
N GLY A 480 -30.85 -37.86 36.33
CA GLY A 480 -30.25 -36.92 37.28
C GLY A 480 -28.82 -36.46 36.99
N ARG A 481 -28.15 -36.95 35.92
CA ARG A 481 -26.82 -36.45 35.52
C ARG A 481 -26.93 -35.47 34.34
N VAL A 482 -26.46 -34.23 34.53
CA VAL A 482 -26.44 -33.18 33.51
C VAL A 482 -25.62 -33.63 32.29
N GLN A 483 -26.19 -33.49 31.09
CA GLN A 483 -25.52 -33.81 29.82
C GLN A 483 -24.52 -32.72 29.42
N PHE A 484 -23.39 -32.65 30.14
CA PHE A 484 -22.25 -31.83 29.70
C PHE A 484 -21.50 -32.55 28.56
N THR A 485 -21.67 -32.06 27.35
CA THR A 485 -20.74 -32.33 26.23
C THR A 485 -19.40 -31.66 26.52
N LYS A 486 -18.48 -32.40 27.16
CA LYS A 486 -17.12 -31.96 27.52
C LYS A 486 -16.21 -31.73 26.30
N SER A 487 -16.60 -30.83 25.38
CA SER A 487 -15.70 -30.38 24.31
C SER A 487 -14.78 -29.29 24.84
N TRP A 488 -13.48 -29.57 24.88
CA TRP A 488 -12.45 -28.56 25.05
C TRP A 488 -12.17 -27.88 23.70
N THR A 489 -11.63 -26.67 23.75
CA THR A 489 -11.09 -25.96 22.58
C THR A 489 -9.67 -25.55 22.88
N HIS A 490 -8.74 -26.25 22.24
CA HIS A 490 -7.30 -26.07 22.41
C HIS A 490 -6.88 -24.88 21.55
N VAL A 491 -6.21 -23.90 22.13
CA VAL A 491 -5.61 -22.79 21.38
C VAL A 491 -4.17 -23.18 21.12
N ILE A 492 -3.78 -23.30 19.85
CA ILE A 492 -2.41 -23.64 19.46
C ILE A 492 -1.71 -22.50 18.75
N ASP A 493 -0.38 -22.41 18.90
CA ASP A 493 0.46 -21.43 18.21
C ASP A 493 0.81 -21.83 16.76
N GLU A 494 1.53 -20.95 16.06
CA GLU A 494 2.02 -21.20 14.69
C GLU A 494 3.05 -22.35 14.56
N THR A 495 3.52 -22.93 15.66
CA THR A 495 4.36 -24.15 15.68
C THR A 495 3.58 -25.41 16.07
N GLY A 496 2.36 -25.27 16.60
CA GLY A 496 1.49 -26.35 17.04
C GLY A 496 1.52 -26.67 18.54
N ASN A 497 2.18 -25.85 19.39
CA ASN A 497 2.13 -26.03 20.85
C ASN A 497 0.78 -25.56 21.41
N GLU A 498 0.30 -26.17 22.50
CA GLU A 498 -0.96 -25.76 23.15
C GLU A 498 -0.74 -24.59 24.13
N VAL A 499 -1.13 -23.40 23.70
CA VAL A 499 -1.02 -22.15 24.46
C VAL A 499 -1.99 -22.12 25.65
N ILE A 500 -3.25 -22.51 25.44
CA ILE A 500 -4.28 -22.57 26.50
C ILE A 500 -5.48 -23.44 26.08
N SER A 501 -6.02 -24.21 27.03
CA SER A 501 -7.22 -25.04 26.84
C SER A 501 -8.47 -24.34 27.35
N LEU A 502 -9.48 -24.16 26.49
CA LEU A 502 -10.71 -23.41 26.83
C LEU A 502 -11.95 -24.31 26.98
N GLN A 503 -12.78 -24.01 27.98
CA GLN A 503 -14.08 -24.63 28.22
C GLN A 503 -15.16 -23.60 28.61
N MET A 504 -16.34 -23.74 28.01
CA MET A 504 -17.55 -23.05 28.43
C MET A 504 -18.29 -23.88 29.49
N ARG A 505 -18.69 -23.26 30.59
CA ARG A 505 -19.59 -23.83 31.61
C ARG A 505 -20.93 -23.09 31.59
N ASP A 506 -21.99 -23.73 31.10
CA ASP A 506 -23.37 -23.24 31.19
C ASP A 506 -24.00 -23.71 32.53
N PHE A 507 -24.51 -22.81 33.37
CA PHE A 507 -25.17 -23.18 34.64
C PHE A 507 -26.68 -23.38 34.46
N SER A 508 -27.13 -24.63 34.40
CA SER A 508 -28.54 -24.97 34.16
C SER A 508 -29.42 -24.91 35.42
N LYS A 509 -30.50 -24.10 35.35
CA LYS A 509 -31.69 -24.04 36.23
C LYS A 509 -31.74 -25.03 37.41
N GLU A 510 -31.62 -24.51 38.63
CA GLU A 510 -32.34 -25.10 39.76
C GLU A 510 -33.85 -24.84 39.57
N LYS A 511 -34.69 -25.85 39.86
CA LYS A 511 -36.15 -25.68 39.80
C LYS A 511 -36.66 -24.96 41.05
N GLY A 512 -36.94 -23.65 40.99
CA GLY A 512 -37.62 -23.01 42.13
C GLY A 512 -37.83 -21.49 42.18
N ARG A 513 -37.25 -20.66 41.30
CA ARG A 513 -37.47 -19.20 41.31
C ARG A 513 -37.69 -18.63 39.91
N ASN A 514 -38.58 -17.63 39.82
CA ASN A 514 -39.09 -17.10 38.55
C ASN A 514 -38.25 -15.99 37.91
N ASP A 515 -37.29 -15.41 38.63
CA ASP A 515 -36.24 -14.54 38.06
C ASP A 515 -34.90 -15.26 38.16
N SER A 516 -34.41 -15.80 37.04
CA SER A 516 -33.16 -16.55 36.98
C SER A 516 -32.26 -16.02 35.85
N ILE A 517 -31.25 -15.23 36.23
CA ILE A 517 -30.22 -14.73 35.32
C ILE A 517 -29.46 -15.92 34.70
N LEU A 518 -29.31 -15.93 33.37
CA LEU A 518 -28.44 -16.89 32.69
C LEU A 518 -26.99 -16.61 33.08
N ARG A 519 -26.33 -17.60 33.70
CA ARG A 519 -24.90 -17.55 34.05
C ARG A 519 -24.11 -18.52 33.19
N LYS A 520 -23.02 -18.01 32.61
CA LYS A 520 -21.97 -18.80 31.93
C LYS A 520 -20.60 -18.41 32.47
N GLU A 521 -19.65 -19.34 32.44
CA GLU A 521 -18.24 -19.05 32.71
C GLU A 521 -17.34 -19.63 31.60
N VAL A 522 -16.33 -18.86 31.20
CA VAL A 522 -15.21 -19.36 30.39
C VAL A 522 -14.05 -19.70 31.32
N ILE A 523 -13.54 -20.91 31.19
CA ILE A 523 -12.42 -21.44 31.97
C ILE A 523 -11.26 -21.72 31.03
N GLY A 524 -10.09 -21.19 31.36
CA GLY A 524 -8.82 -21.53 30.74
C GLY A 524 -8.03 -22.52 31.60
N ILE A 525 -7.31 -23.44 30.97
CA ILE A 525 -6.30 -24.28 31.59
C ILE A 525 -4.96 -24.05 30.87
N THR A 526 -3.93 -23.71 31.61
CA THR A 526 -2.56 -23.49 31.12
C THR A 526 -1.81 -24.80 30.83
N GLU A 527 -0.64 -24.70 30.18
CA GLU A 527 0.34 -25.80 30.13
C GLU A 527 0.68 -26.36 31.53
N SER A 528 0.71 -25.50 32.56
CA SER A 528 0.95 -25.91 33.96
C SER A 528 -0.24 -26.64 34.61
N GLY A 529 -1.37 -26.80 33.90
CA GLY A 529 -2.58 -27.47 34.39
C GLY A 529 -3.41 -26.61 35.35
N GLU A 530 -3.10 -25.32 35.49
CA GLU A 530 -3.79 -24.40 36.39
C GLU A 530 -5.07 -23.85 35.75
N ALA A 531 -6.18 -23.87 36.49
CA ALA A 531 -7.52 -23.58 35.97
C ALA A 531 -8.02 -22.19 36.37
N HIS A 532 -7.98 -21.24 35.42
CA HIS A 532 -8.33 -19.83 35.60
C HIS A 532 -9.73 -19.51 35.04
N THR A 533 -10.45 -18.56 35.66
CA THR A 533 -11.79 -18.14 35.17
C THR A 533 -11.68 -16.86 34.35
N LEU A 534 -11.64 -17.01 33.03
CA LEU A 534 -11.29 -15.94 32.09
C LEU A 534 -12.45 -14.98 31.77
N ALA A 535 -13.69 -15.45 31.85
CA ALA A 535 -14.87 -14.60 31.69
C ALA A 535 -16.11 -15.15 32.40
N LYS A 536 -17.03 -14.26 32.77
CA LYS A 536 -18.34 -14.59 33.34
C LYS A 536 -19.44 -13.81 32.62
N PHE A 537 -20.56 -14.45 32.32
CA PHE A 537 -21.74 -13.81 31.74
C PHE A 537 -22.79 -13.59 32.82
N GLU A 538 -23.25 -12.34 32.99
CA GLU A 538 -24.39 -12.01 33.84
C GLU A 538 -25.35 -11.07 33.10
N GLY A 539 -26.58 -11.55 32.86
CA GLY A 539 -27.65 -10.76 32.27
C GLY A 539 -27.48 -10.53 30.76
N THR A 540 -26.77 -9.46 30.39
CA THR A 540 -26.56 -9.00 29.01
C THR A 540 -25.11 -8.63 28.70
N GLU A 541 -24.21 -8.78 29.67
CA GLU A 541 -22.82 -8.36 29.60
C GLU A 541 -21.89 -9.51 30.03
N TRP A 542 -20.76 -9.66 29.33
CA TRP A 542 -19.66 -10.48 29.80
C TRP A 542 -18.68 -9.61 30.57
N SER A 543 -18.31 -10.00 31.79
CA SER A 543 -17.08 -9.53 32.41
C SER A 543 -15.92 -10.47 32.04
N LEU A 544 -14.76 -9.91 31.69
CA LEU A 544 -13.56 -10.66 31.29
C LEU A 544 -12.38 -10.28 32.17
N ILE A 545 -11.52 -11.27 32.46
CA ILE A 545 -10.27 -11.20 33.22
C ILE A 545 -10.43 -10.39 34.52
N ASP A 546 -10.90 -11.05 35.58
CA ASP A 546 -11.22 -10.43 36.89
C ASP A 546 -12.21 -9.25 36.84
N SER A 547 -13.01 -9.14 35.77
CA SER A 547 -13.87 -7.98 35.48
C SER A 547 -13.10 -6.67 35.23
N GLN A 548 -11.83 -6.76 34.79
CA GLN A 548 -11.06 -5.60 34.28
C GLN A 548 -11.62 -5.07 32.95
N TRP A 549 -12.41 -5.89 32.25
CA TRP A 549 -13.07 -5.56 30.98
C TRP A 549 -14.54 -6.01 31.02
N SER A 550 -15.40 -5.29 30.29
CA SER A 550 -16.74 -5.75 29.95
C SER A 550 -17.06 -5.65 28.46
N LEU A 551 -17.79 -6.64 27.96
CA LEU A 551 -18.24 -6.77 26.57
C LEU A 551 -19.76 -6.78 26.54
N GLN A 552 -20.36 -5.78 25.90
CA GLN A 552 -21.80 -5.65 25.79
C GLN A 552 -22.30 -6.29 24.49
N LEU A 553 -23.22 -7.26 24.61
CA LEU A 553 -23.77 -8.02 23.49
C LEU A 553 -24.95 -7.34 22.78
N GLN A 554 -25.15 -6.04 22.97
CA GLN A 554 -26.17 -5.31 22.22
C GLN A 554 -25.76 -5.28 20.74
N LYS A 555 -26.60 -5.81 19.85
CA LYS A 555 -26.48 -5.58 18.39
C LYS A 555 -26.81 -4.11 18.11
N ILE A 556 -25.86 -3.21 18.38
CA ILE A 556 -26.06 -1.78 18.15
C ILE A 556 -26.07 -1.55 16.64
N SER A 557 -27.19 -1.08 16.08
CA SER A 557 -27.28 -0.58 14.71
C SER A 557 -26.59 0.79 14.57
N ASN A 558 -25.33 0.84 15.01
CA ASN A 558 -24.54 2.06 15.10
C ASN A 558 -24.08 2.51 13.72
N LYS A 559 -24.13 3.83 13.48
CA LYS A 559 -23.72 4.48 12.22
C LYS A 559 -22.26 4.21 11.83
N ASP A 560 -21.44 3.76 12.78
CA ASP A 560 -20.01 3.51 12.62
C ASP A 560 -19.69 2.06 12.20
N GLY A 561 -20.66 1.13 12.19
CA GLY A 561 -20.47 -0.23 11.65
C GLY A 561 -19.60 -1.20 12.46
N HIS A 562 -19.44 -1.01 13.78
CA HIS A 562 -18.83 -2.02 14.67
C HIS A 562 -19.87 -3.05 15.14
N LEU A 563 -19.42 -4.28 15.36
CA LEU A 563 -20.20 -5.40 15.88
C LEU A 563 -20.38 -5.32 17.40
N PHE A 564 -19.29 -5.01 18.12
CA PHE A 564 -19.24 -4.98 19.59
C PHE A 564 -18.28 -3.90 20.11
N GLU A 565 -18.56 -3.39 21.31
CA GLU A 565 -17.65 -2.53 22.08
C GLU A 565 -17.19 -3.26 23.34
N LEU A 566 -15.89 -3.19 23.61
CA LEU A 566 -15.18 -3.78 24.74
C LEU A 566 -14.62 -2.63 25.59
N THR A 567 -15.19 -2.43 26.77
CA THR A 567 -14.87 -1.31 27.66
C THR A 567 -14.04 -1.79 28.84
N GLY A 568 -12.97 -1.05 29.15
CA GLY A 568 -12.08 -1.33 30.28
C GLY A 568 -11.18 -0.13 30.52
N HIS A 569 -9.89 -0.36 30.77
CA HIS A 569 -8.91 0.73 30.87
C HIS A 569 -8.55 1.36 29.51
N ARG A 570 -8.94 0.74 28.39
CA ARG A 570 -8.92 1.25 27.01
C ARG A 570 -10.31 1.08 26.39
N MET A 571 -10.56 1.75 25.27
CA MET A 571 -11.74 1.50 24.42
C MET A 571 -11.31 0.66 23.21
N VAL A 572 -11.90 -0.52 23.03
CA VAL A 572 -11.69 -1.35 21.83
C VAL A 572 -13.04 -1.66 21.19
N LYS A 573 -13.12 -1.56 19.86
CA LYS A 573 -14.30 -1.93 19.06
C LYS A 573 -13.93 -2.99 18.02
N LEU A 574 -14.88 -3.85 17.73
CA LEU A 574 -14.72 -4.96 16.77
C LEU A 574 -15.42 -4.59 15.46
N PHE A 575 -14.69 -4.56 14.36
CA PHE A 575 -15.22 -4.25 13.02
C PHE A 575 -15.14 -5.46 12.10
N PRO A 576 -16.14 -5.71 11.24
CA PRO A 576 -16.08 -6.79 10.25
C PRO A 576 -15.07 -6.46 9.14
N GLY A 577 -14.44 -7.48 8.57
CA GLY A 577 -13.38 -7.36 7.58
C GLY A 577 -12.01 -7.03 8.17
N ARG A 578 -11.00 -7.07 7.29
CA ARG A 578 -9.63 -6.67 7.56
C ARG A 578 -9.53 -5.16 7.36
N LYS A 579 -9.25 -4.41 8.43
CA LYS A 579 -9.24 -2.93 8.43
C LYS A 579 -7.90 -2.36 8.89
N LEU A 580 -7.64 -1.12 8.49
CA LEU A 580 -6.50 -0.25 8.85
C LEU A 580 -5.07 -0.76 8.51
N GLU A 581 -4.83 -2.07 8.39
CA GLU A 581 -3.48 -2.61 8.17
C GLU A 581 -3.36 -3.77 7.17
N TYR A 582 -4.45 -4.53 6.93
CA TYR A 582 -4.40 -5.86 6.29
C TYR A 582 -5.40 -6.06 5.13
N GLU A 583 -5.59 -5.06 4.27
CA GLU A 583 -6.26 -5.24 2.97
C GLU A 583 -5.36 -6.02 1.97
N GLN A 584 -4.95 -7.25 2.35
CA GLN A 584 -4.14 -8.14 1.52
C GLN A 584 -5.00 -8.66 0.36
N HIS A 585 -4.89 -8.00 -0.80
CA HIS A 585 -5.54 -8.38 -2.06
C HIS A 585 -4.97 -9.67 -2.70
N CYS A 586 -4.28 -10.51 -1.92
CA CYS A 586 -3.65 -11.77 -2.33
C CYS A 586 -3.87 -12.86 -1.27
N GLU A 587 -5.13 -13.25 -1.08
CA GLU A 587 -5.55 -14.65 -0.86
C GLU A 587 -6.85 -14.84 -1.65
N GLU A 588 -6.89 -15.76 -2.61
CA GLU A 588 -8.15 -16.20 -3.19
C GLU A 588 -8.94 -17.04 -2.16
N HIS A 589 -10.27 -17.11 -2.30
CA HIS A 589 -11.19 -17.95 -1.51
C HIS A 589 -11.48 -17.56 -0.04
N ARG A 590 -11.25 -16.31 0.41
CA ARG A 590 -11.83 -15.81 1.69
C ARG A 590 -12.56 -14.49 1.52
N SER A 591 -13.71 -14.41 2.17
CA SER A 591 -14.60 -13.27 2.19
C SER A 591 -14.16 -12.25 3.25
N GLU A 592 -14.38 -10.96 3.02
CA GLU A 592 -14.21 -9.96 4.10
C GLU A 592 -15.20 -10.19 5.25
N HIS A 593 -16.28 -10.95 5.01
CA HIS A 593 -17.22 -11.39 6.04
C HIS A 593 -16.64 -12.45 7.00
N ASP A 594 -15.51 -13.07 6.66
CA ASP A 594 -14.83 -14.10 7.47
C ASP A 594 -13.88 -13.52 8.53
N PHE A 595 -13.62 -12.20 8.49
CA PHE A 595 -12.62 -11.53 9.32
C PHE A 595 -13.22 -10.52 10.31
N VAL A 596 -12.52 -10.29 11.42
CA VAL A 596 -12.81 -9.22 12.39
C VAL A 596 -11.51 -8.51 12.75
N THR A 597 -11.52 -7.18 12.70
CA THR A 597 -10.42 -6.35 13.19
C THR A 597 -10.77 -5.77 14.56
N LEU A 598 -9.91 -5.99 15.56
CA LEU A 598 -9.96 -5.29 16.84
C LEU A 598 -9.24 -3.94 16.71
N VAL A 599 -9.95 -2.87 17.06
CA VAL A 599 -9.49 -1.49 16.87
C VAL A 599 -9.59 -0.74 18.18
N GLU A 600 -8.45 -0.27 18.68
CA GLU A 600 -8.36 0.60 19.85
C GLU A 600 -8.56 2.06 19.46
N PHE A 601 -9.25 2.80 20.33
CA PHE A 601 -9.41 4.26 20.23
C PHE A 601 -8.85 4.92 21.48
N SER A 602 -7.95 5.88 21.29
CA SER A 602 -7.32 6.65 22.36
C SER A 602 -7.31 8.15 22.02
N ALA A 603 -6.71 8.97 22.88
CA ALA A 603 -6.48 10.39 22.57
C ALA A 603 -5.42 10.58 21.47
N GLU A 604 -4.49 9.64 21.38
CA GLU A 604 -3.39 9.58 20.42
C GLU A 604 -3.88 9.10 19.05
N ASP A 605 -4.72 8.05 19.00
CA ASP A 605 -5.22 7.45 17.76
C ASP A 605 -6.77 7.51 17.69
N PRO A 606 -7.37 8.72 17.58
CA PRO A 606 -8.83 8.92 17.70
C PRO A 606 -9.64 8.42 16.49
N TYR A 607 -8.98 8.05 15.39
CA TYR A 607 -9.59 7.41 14.21
C TYR A 607 -9.51 5.89 14.24
N GLY A 608 -8.93 5.33 15.31
CA GLY A 608 -8.75 3.90 15.51
C GLY A 608 -7.37 3.40 15.05
N ARG A 609 -6.77 2.51 15.84
CA ARG A 609 -5.55 1.76 15.52
C ARG A 609 -5.83 0.26 15.67
N ALA A 610 -5.45 -0.56 14.68
CA ALA A 610 -5.54 -2.01 14.81
C ALA A 610 -4.57 -2.50 15.91
N VAL A 611 -5.06 -3.34 16.83
CA VAL A 611 -4.31 -3.64 18.07
C VAL A 611 -3.22 -4.69 17.83
N LYS A 612 -1.99 -4.39 18.27
CA LYS A 612 -0.77 -5.20 18.12
C LYS A 612 0.07 -5.23 19.40
N GLU A 613 -0.57 -5.43 20.54
CA GLU A 613 0.07 -5.33 21.86
C GLU A 613 -0.16 -6.60 22.69
N GLU A 614 0.88 -7.03 23.42
CA GLU A 614 0.95 -8.31 24.14
C GLU A 614 -0.21 -8.51 25.15
N TRP A 615 -0.67 -7.44 25.81
CA TRP A 615 -1.79 -7.49 26.76
C TRP A 615 -3.09 -8.02 26.15
N LEU A 616 -3.25 -7.92 24.82
CA LEU A 616 -4.45 -8.39 24.14
C LEU A 616 -4.49 -9.92 24.02
N VAL A 617 -3.37 -10.66 24.11
CA VAL A 617 -3.31 -12.09 23.75
C VAL A 617 -4.37 -12.91 24.49
N LEU A 618 -4.37 -12.94 25.83
CA LEU A 618 -5.36 -13.71 26.60
C LEU A 618 -6.80 -13.19 26.43
N LEU A 619 -6.97 -11.88 26.26
CA LEU A 619 -8.28 -11.24 26.12
C LEU A 619 -8.90 -11.54 24.74
N GLY A 620 -8.13 -11.46 23.66
CA GLY A 620 -8.53 -11.77 22.30
C GLY A 620 -8.78 -13.26 22.09
N ILE A 621 -8.00 -14.12 22.74
CA ILE A 621 -8.27 -15.57 22.87
C ILE A 621 -9.65 -15.77 23.53
N THR A 622 -9.87 -15.18 24.71
CA THR A 622 -11.14 -15.34 25.46
C THR A 622 -12.34 -14.82 24.66
N LEU A 623 -12.18 -13.67 24.01
CA LEU A 623 -13.21 -13.01 23.20
C LEU A 623 -13.58 -13.81 21.95
N THR A 624 -12.58 -14.28 21.19
CA THR A 624 -12.80 -15.11 20.00
C THR A 624 -13.54 -16.41 20.35
N PHE A 625 -13.22 -17.01 21.49
CA PHE A 625 -13.93 -18.20 21.99
C PHE A 625 -15.39 -17.92 22.37
N ILE A 626 -15.67 -16.78 23.03
CA ILE A 626 -17.04 -16.33 23.35
C ILE A 626 -17.85 -16.13 22.07
N LEU A 627 -17.30 -15.40 21.09
CA LEU A 627 -17.96 -15.14 19.81
C LEU A 627 -18.24 -16.44 19.04
N SER A 628 -17.32 -17.41 19.07
CA SER A 628 -17.50 -18.75 18.48
C SER A 628 -18.59 -19.60 19.16
N ASP A 629 -18.85 -19.43 20.47
CA ASP A 629 -20.01 -20.05 21.12
C ASP A 629 -21.33 -19.39 20.72
N ILE A 630 -21.34 -18.07 20.53
CA ILE A 630 -22.53 -17.29 20.20
C ILE A 630 -23.00 -17.58 18.77
N LEU A 631 -22.11 -17.44 17.77
CA LEU A 631 -22.43 -17.70 16.36
C LEU A 631 -23.01 -19.09 16.15
N ARG A 632 -22.35 -20.10 16.73
CA ARG A 632 -22.79 -21.50 16.71
C ARG A 632 -24.13 -21.74 17.42
N LYS A 633 -24.50 -20.91 18.39
CA LYS A 633 -25.80 -21.00 19.10
C LYS A 633 -26.92 -20.22 18.38
N GLU A 634 -26.59 -19.21 17.57
CA GLU A 634 -27.54 -18.53 16.68
C GLU A 634 -27.70 -19.22 15.32
N GLY A 635 -26.75 -20.07 14.91
CA GLY A 635 -26.81 -20.86 13.67
C GLY A 635 -26.22 -20.16 12.44
N TYR A 636 -25.46 -19.08 12.62
CA TYR A 636 -24.83 -18.33 11.53
C TYR A 636 -23.40 -18.83 11.25
N ASP A 637 -23.06 -18.95 9.97
CA ASP A 637 -21.69 -19.23 9.52
C ASP A 637 -20.79 -17.96 9.48
N SER A 638 -21.37 -16.75 9.49
CA SER A 638 -20.62 -15.48 9.52
C SER A 638 -21.17 -14.47 10.55
N LEU A 639 -20.37 -13.47 10.92
CA LEU A 639 -20.75 -12.42 11.88
C LEU A 639 -21.69 -11.34 11.31
N THR A 640 -21.95 -11.36 10.00
CA THR A 640 -22.61 -10.26 9.28
C THR A 640 -23.99 -10.60 8.71
N ASP A 641 -24.40 -11.87 8.72
CA ASP A 641 -25.59 -12.38 8.00
C ASP A 641 -26.95 -12.04 8.64
N GLY A 642 -26.96 -11.26 9.72
CA GLY A 642 -28.18 -10.91 10.46
C GLY A 642 -28.94 -9.70 9.87
N GLY A 643 -29.31 -9.75 8.58
CA GLY A 643 -29.47 -8.52 7.80
C GLY A 643 -30.67 -8.32 6.85
N GLU A 644 -31.56 -9.28 6.56
CA GLU A 644 -32.78 -8.96 5.77
C GLU A 644 -33.97 -9.90 6.06
N ASN A 645 -35.17 -9.35 6.23
CA ASN A 645 -36.41 -10.11 6.41
C ASN A 645 -36.99 -10.46 5.03
N LEU A 646 -36.88 -11.72 4.62
CA LEU A 646 -37.64 -12.27 3.50
C LEU A 646 -38.59 -13.38 3.98
N THR A 647 -39.78 -13.39 3.37
CA THR A 647 -40.93 -14.21 3.78
C THR A 647 -40.75 -15.69 3.47
N GLU A 648 -41.47 -16.54 4.22
CA GLU A 648 -41.58 -17.98 3.97
C GLU A 648 -41.88 -18.32 2.50
N THR A 649 -41.10 -19.21 1.88
CA THR A 649 -41.62 -20.14 0.87
C THR A 649 -40.70 -21.35 0.66
N ASP A 650 -41.28 -22.54 0.87
CA ASP A 650 -40.94 -23.89 0.38
C ASP A 650 -39.48 -24.33 0.11
N HIS A 651 -39.14 -25.47 0.71
CA HIS A 651 -38.01 -26.33 0.33
C HIS A 651 -38.05 -26.75 -1.15
N LYS A 652 -36.87 -26.82 -1.79
CA LYS A 652 -36.59 -27.81 -2.85
C LYS A 652 -35.11 -28.07 -3.04
N GLU A 653 -34.74 -29.34 -3.05
CA GLU A 653 -33.43 -29.83 -3.47
C GLU A 653 -33.37 -29.94 -4.99
N VAL A 654 -32.37 -29.32 -5.63
CA VAL A 654 -31.76 -29.69 -6.92
C VAL A 654 -30.31 -29.16 -6.81
N ASP A 655 -29.28 -29.97 -6.61
CA ASP A 655 -28.71 -31.02 -7.49
C ASP A 655 -27.94 -30.45 -8.70
N VAL A 656 -26.85 -31.13 -9.09
CA VAL A 656 -25.76 -30.58 -9.93
C VAL A 656 -25.76 -31.21 -11.32
N CYS A 657 -25.66 -30.38 -12.38
CA CYS A 657 -25.42 -30.85 -13.75
C CYS A 657 -24.34 -30.02 -14.45
N HIS A 658 -23.44 -30.72 -15.15
CA HIS A 658 -22.43 -30.16 -16.06
C HIS A 658 -23.03 -29.93 -17.46
N GLU A 659 -22.42 -29.01 -18.24
CA GLU A 659 -21.69 -29.28 -19.51
C GLU A 659 -21.29 -27.93 -20.16
N GLU A 660 -20.00 -27.65 -20.33
CA GLU A 660 -19.14 -27.89 -21.51
C GLU A 660 -19.14 -26.81 -22.62
N ASP A 661 -18.17 -25.89 -22.46
CA ASP A 661 -17.18 -25.44 -23.47
C ASP A 661 -17.61 -24.85 -24.82
N LYS A 662 -17.20 -23.58 -25.04
CA LYS A 662 -16.26 -23.21 -26.13
C LYS A 662 -15.64 -21.81 -25.97
N GLY A 663 -14.31 -21.78 -25.88
CA GLY A 663 -13.51 -20.66 -25.38
C GLY A 663 -13.22 -19.44 -26.26
N ALA A 664 -12.44 -18.52 -25.67
CA ALA A 664 -11.61 -17.52 -26.34
C ALA A 664 -10.48 -17.06 -25.40
N ASN A 665 -9.29 -16.82 -25.97
CA ASN A 665 -8.01 -16.56 -25.28
C ASN A 665 -8.04 -15.43 -24.22
N LEU A 666 -7.44 -15.69 -23.05
CA LEU A 666 -6.82 -14.67 -22.20
C LEU A 666 -5.50 -15.20 -21.60
N THR A 667 -4.56 -14.30 -21.34
CA THR A 667 -3.31 -14.56 -20.61
C THR A 667 -3.49 -14.26 -19.13
N THR A 668 -3.42 -15.28 -18.28
CA THR A 668 -3.69 -15.16 -16.84
C THR A 668 -2.44 -15.49 -16.03
N GLU A 669 -2.07 -14.61 -15.09
CA GLU A 669 -1.16 -14.93 -14.00
C GLU A 669 -1.95 -15.79 -13.00
N MET A 670 -1.61 -17.08 -12.83
CA MET A 670 -2.38 -18.01 -12.00
C MET A 670 -1.48 -19.00 -11.24
N GLU A 671 -1.74 -19.18 -9.94
CA GLU A 671 -1.05 -20.14 -9.09
C GLU A 671 -1.62 -21.56 -9.27
N MET A 672 -0.77 -22.60 -9.18
CA MET A 672 -1.19 -24.00 -9.31
C MET A 672 -1.17 -24.72 -7.96
N ALA A 673 -2.34 -25.10 -7.47
CA ALA A 673 -2.49 -26.16 -6.47
C ALA A 673 -2.61 -27.53 -7.17
N LEU A 674 -2.05 -28.57 -6.55
CA LEU A 674 -2.09 -29.96 -7.02
C LEU A 674 -2.58 -30.88 -5.89
N ASN A 675 -3.37 -31.88 -6.22
CA ASN A 675 -3.66 -33.03 -5.36
C ASN A 675 -3.93 -34.30 -6.20
N VAL A 676 -3.91 -35.47 -5.56
CA VAL A 676 -3.64 -36.78 -6.19
C VAL A 676 -4.87 -37.72 -6.19
N GLU A 677 -4.86 -38.67 -7.14
CA GLU A 677 -5.92 -39.61 -7.51
C GLU A 677 -6.28 -40.67 -6.45
N THR A 678 -7.48 -41.26 -6.59
CA THR A 678 -7.81 -42.67 -6.22
C THR A 678 -8.94 -43.17 -7.16
N ILE A 679 -9.15 -44.49 -7.27
CA ILE A 679 -9.64 -45.17 -8.49
C ILE A 679 -10.88 -46.08 -8.26
N ASN A 680 -11.68 -46.30 -9.32
CA ASN A 680 -12.75 -47.32 -9.53
C ASN A 680 -14.13 -47.12 -8.85
N SER A 681 -15.28 -47.58 -9.39
CA SER A 681 -15.64 -48.09 -10.75
C SER A 681 -17.15 -48.42 -10.90
N ASN A 682 -17.73 -48.27 -12.11
CA ASN A 682 -18.87 -49.07 -12.67
C ASN A 682 -20.28 -48.92 -11.98
N VAL A 683 -21.47 -49.12 -12.59
CA VAL A 683 -21.91 -49.43 -13.98
C VAL A 683 -23.46 -49.19 -14.19
N VAL A 684 -23.87 -48.73 -15.38
CA VAL A 684 -25.19 -48.91 -16.08
C VAL A 684 -26.51 -48.25 -15.57
N THR A 685 -27.37 -47.96 -16.57
CA THR A 685 -28.68 -47.26 -16.69
C THR A 685 -29.91 -48.22 -16.50
N PRO A 686 -31.22 -47.90 -16.79
CA PRO A 686 -31.91 -46.70 -17.35
C PRO A 686 -33.14 -46.24 -16.47
N GLU A 687 -34.30 -45.64 -16.87
CA GLU A 687 -35.00 -45.35 -18.14
C GLU A 687 -36.14 -44.27 -18.00
N ASN A 688 -36.81 -43.90 -19.11
CA ASN A 688 -38.20 -43.37 -19.35
C ASN A 688 -39.10 -42.76 -18.23
N GLY A 689 -40.01 -41.78 -18.45
CA GLY A 689 -40.39 -40.98 -19.63
C GLY A 689 -41.83 -40.35 -19.53
N MET A 690 -42.15 -39.29 -20.32
CA MET A 690 -43.50 -38.63 -20.51
C MET A 690 -44.15 -37.89 -19.30
N ALA A 691 -45.18 -37.00 -19.39
CA ALA A 691 -45.65 -36.00 -20.40
C ALA A 691 -46.80 -35.10 -19.81
N TYR A 692 -47.31 -34.08 -20.56
CA TYR A 692 -48.49 -33.19 -20.28
C TYR A 692 -48.32 -32.13 -19.15
N SER A 693 -48.57 -30.81 -19.33
CA SER A 693 -49.82 -30.02 -19.58
C SER A 693 -50.66 -29.74 -18.30
N GLY A 694 -51.17 -28.52 -18.00
CA GLY A 694 -51.07 -27.18 -18.62
C GLY A 694 -52.26 -26.26 -18.23
N ILE A 695 -52.14 -24.92 -18.41
CA ILE A 695 -53.20 -23.85 -18.25
C ILE A 695 -53.62 -23.59 -16.77
N GLY A 696 -53.92 -22.37 -16.27
CA GLY A 696 -53.86 -20.98 -16.81
C GLY A 696 -54.76 -19.99 -16.00
N ASN A 697 -54.88 -18.72 -16.45
CA ASN A 697 -55.88 -17.69 -16.04
C ASN A 697 -55.79 -17.02 -14.63
N THR A 698 -56.25 -15.77 -14.34
CA THR A 698 -56.66 -14.59 -15.17
C THR A 698 -56.88 -13.28 -14.34
N VAL A 699 -56.43 -12.13 -14.88
CA VAL A 699 -56.99 -10.71 -14.88
C VAL A 699 -58.09 -10.33 -13.86
N LYS A 700 -58.15 -9.19 -13.13
CA LYS A 700 -57.53 -7.81 -13.12
C LYS A 700 -57.73 -7.19 -11.69
N SER A 701 -57.54 -5.92 -11.27
CA SER A 701 -57.05 -4.56 -11.70
C SER A 701 -56.79 -3.72 -10.40
N GLY A 702 -56.30 -2.47 -10.30
CA GLY A 702 -56.05 -1.33 -11.21
C GLY A 702 -57.13 -0.23 -11.07
N GLY A 703 -56.88 1.07 -10.79
CA GLY A 703 -55.63 1.86 -10.63
C GLY A 703 -55.74 2.91 -9.49
N CYS A 704 -55.20 4.15 -9.53
CA CYS A 704 -54.35 4.87 -10.49
C CYS A 704 -53.66 6.05 -9.77
N GLY A 705 -52.39 6.33 -10.04
CA GLY A 705 -51.66 7.49 -9.48
C GLY A 705 -50.14 7.33 -9.58
N GLY A 706 -49.46 8.20 -10.34
CA GLY A 706 -48.02 8.11 -10.57
C GLY A 706 -47.16 8.77 -9.47
N GLY A 707 -45.84 8.57 -9.46
CA GLY A 707 -45.07 7.82 -10.44
C GLY A 707 -43.67 7.41 -9.96
N CYS A 708 -43.19 6.31 -10.55
CA CYS A 708 -41.86 5.71 -10.44
C CYS A 708 -40.70 6.67 -10.81
N GLY A 709 -39.45 6.38 -10.43
CA GLY A 709 -38.93 5.27 -9.62
C GLY A 709 -37.60 4.69 -10.16
N SER A 710 -37.09 3.65 -9.48
CA SER A 710 -36.27 2.52 -9.97
C SER A 710 -35.14 2.77 -11.01
N GLY A 711 -33.89 2.33 -10.80
CA GLY A 711 -33.38 1.45 -9.74
C GLY A 711 -33.83 -0.01 -9.91
N CYS A 712 -33.14 -0.78 -10.75
CA CYS A 712 -33.31 -2.23 -10.89
C CYS A 712 -32.05 -2.89 -11.50
N GLY A 713 -31.80 -4.15 -11.11
CA GLY A 713 -30.69 -4.98 -11.58
C GLY A 713 -31.03 -5.86 -12.78
N SER A 714 -30.08 -6.71 -13.18
CA SER A 714 -30.11 -7.50 -14.41
C SER A 714 -30.96 -8.78 -14.34
N MET A 715 -31.49 -9.22 -15.47
CA MET A 715 -31.75 -10.64 -15.75
C MET A 715 -31.58 -10.95 -17.25
N VAL A 716 -31.23 -12.21 -17.58
CA VAL A 716 -30.86 -12.69 -18.92
C VAL A 716 -31.82 -13.76 -19.43
N LYS A 717 -32.19 -13.68 -20.73
CA LYS A 717 -32.61 -14.76 -21.67
C LYS A 717 -32.90 -14.11 -23.04
N SER A 718 -32.85 -14.79 -24.18
CA SER A 718 -32.48 -16.18 -24.53
C SER A 718 -32.06 -16.24 -26.01
N GLY A 719 -31.24 -17.22 -26.40
CA GLY A 719 -30.93 -17.47 -27.81
C GLY A 719 -32.10 -18.10 -28.60
N GLY A 720 -32.08 -17.96 -29.93
CA GLY A 720 -33.03 -18.55 -30.86
C GLY A 720 -32.36 -18.88 -32.20
N CYS A 721 -32.76 -19.99 -32.83
CA CYS A 721 -32.03 -20.60 -33.95
C CYS A 721 -32.03 -19.77 -35.25
N GLY A 722 -31.01 -19.98 -36.08
CA GLY A 722 -30.92 -19.39 -37.42
C GLY A 722 -31.78 -20.10 -38.47
N GLY A 723 -32.02 -19.41 -39.59
CA GLY A 723 -32.65 -19.96 -40.80
C GLY A 723 -31.75 -19.75 -42.02
N CYS A 724 -31.63 -20.76 -42.89
CA CYS A 724 -30.82 -20.67 -44.10
C CYS A 724 -31.55 -19.87 -45.19
N GLY A 725 -30.86 -18.93 -45.83
CA GLY A 725 -31.39 -18.12 -46.94
C GLY A 725 -30.34 -17.95 -48.04
N SER A 726 -30.40 -18.81 -49.07
CA SER A 726 -29.51 -18.75 -50.24
C SER A 726 -29.96 -17.69 -51.25
N GLY A 727 -29.01 -16.91 -51.79
CA GLY A 727 -29.29 -15.94 -52.85
C GLY A 727 -28.01 -15.31 -53.42
N CYS A 728 -27.72 -15.54 -54.70
CA CYS A 728 -26.53 -15.04 -55.40
C CYS A 728 -26.89 -14.15 -56.61
N GLY A 729 -26.02 -13.18 -56.92
CA GLY A 729 -26.03 -12.39 -58.16
C GLY A 729 -26.87 -11.09 -58.10
N GLY A 730 -26.60 -10.03 -58.86
CA GLY A 730 -25.47 -9.71 -59.78
C GLY A 730 -24.90 -8.30 -59.50
N MET A 731 -23.77 -7.83 -60.05
CA MET A 731 -23.53 -7.47 -61.48
C MET A 731 -24.65 -6.56 -62.04
N VAL A 732 -24.40 -5.39 -62.66
CA VAL A 732 -23.29 -4.98 -63.57
C VAL A 732 -22.81 -3.51 -63.32
N LYS A 733 -21.77 -3.07 -64.07
CA LYS A 733 -21.00 -1.80 -64.02
C LYS A 733 -21.72 -0.55 -64.56
N SER A 734 -21.09 0.62 -64.32
CA SER A 734 -21.15 1.92 -65.05
C SER A 734 -22.48 2.70 -65.04
N GLY A 735 -22.51 4.04 -65.15
CA GLY A 735 -21.43 5.04 -65.16
C GLY A 735 -21.60 6.13 -66.25
N GLY A 736 -21.78 7.41 -65.86
CA GLY A 736 -21.91 8.55 -66.79
C GLY A 736 -22.69 9.74 -66.21
N CYS A 737 -22.42 10.96 -66.67
CA CYS A 737 -22.89 12.23 -66.08
C CYS A 737 -24.11 12.87 -66.80
N GLY A 738 -24.84 13.79 -66.14
CA GLY A 738 -25.35 15.02 -66.83
C GLY A 738 -26.73 15.61 -66.48
N GLY A 739 -26.78 16.64 -65.61
CA GLY A 739 -27.81 17.72 -65.56
C GLY A 739 -29.26 17.38 -65.15
N CYS A 740 -30.18 18.35 -64.91
CA CYS A 740 -30.03 19.79 -64.62
C CYS A 740 -31.35 20.44 -64.08
N GLY A 741 -31.25 21.53 -63.29
CA GLY A 741 -32.37 22.36 -62.78
C GLY A 741 -33.05 21.85 -61.49
N SER A 742 -33.77 22.63 -60.66
CA SER A 742 -33.98 24.10 -60.48
C SER A 742 -34.97 24.31 -59.29
N GLY A 743 -35.05 25.40 -58.52
CA GLY A 743 -34.32 26.69 -58.45
C GLY A 743 -35.03 27.68 -57.47
N CYS A 744 -34.44 28.86 -57.20
CA CYS A 744 -34.94 29.98 -56.35
C CYS A 744 -35.05 29.71 -54.81
N GLY A 745 -34.77 30.67 -53.91
CA GLY A 745 -34.18 32.02 -54.07
C GLY A 745 -34.18 32.84 -52.76
N GLY A 746 -33.45 33.97 -52.72
CA GLY A 746 -33.65 35.06 -51.74
C GLY A 746 -32.37 35.69 -51.18
N MET A 747 -32.24 37.03 -51.25
CA MET A 747 -31.02 37.78 -50.84
C MET A 747 -31.35 39.23 -50.46
N VAL A 748 -30.79 39.74 -49.37
CA VAL A 748 -30.73 41.19 -49.04
C VAL A 748 -29.36 41.54 -48.41
N LYS A 749 -28.84 42.73 -48.71
CA LYS A 749 -27.64 43.34 -48.09
C LYS A 749 -27.93 44.80 -47.67
N SER A 750 -27.32 45.22 -46.57
CA SER A 750 -26.97 46.61 -46.20
C SER A 750 -25.80 46.53 -45.19
N GLY A 751 -24.87 47.49 -45.01
CA GLY A 751 -24.77 48.88 -45.48
C GLY A 751 -25.21 49.87 -44.39
N GLY A 752 -24.44 50.87 -43.95
CA GLY A 752 -23.05 51.27 -44.24
C GLY A 752 -22.75 52.69 -43.70
N CYS A 753 -21.47 53.06 -43.48
CA CYS A 753 -20.97 54.37 -42.97
C CYS A 753 -21.31 54.71 -41.50
N GLY A 754 -20.56 55.55 -40.76
CA GLY A 754 -19.27 56.23 -41.04
C GLY A 754 -18.81 57.18 -39.89
N GLY A 755 -17.56 57.69 -39.94
CA GLY A 755 -16.92 58.63 -38.97
C GLY A 755 -15.87 57.97 -38.06
N CYS A 756 -14.55 58.21 -38.13
CA CYS A 756 -13.73 59.45 -37.91
C CYS A 756 -13.57 59.81 -36.41
N GLY A 757 -12.36 59.94 -35.82
CA GLY A 757 -10.95 59.75 -36.24
C GLY A 757 -10.04 59.58 -34.99
N GLY A 758 -8.70 59.68 -34.99
CA GLY A 758 -7.67 59.90 -36.02
C GLY A 758 -6.26 60.06 -35.38
N GLY A 759 -5.17 59.84 -36.12
CA GLY A 759 -3.75 59.90 -35.67
C GLY A 759 -3.08 58.50 -35.57
N CYS A 760 -2.19 58.06 -36.48
CA CYS A 760 -0.81 58.49 -36.80
C CYS A 760 0.21 58.13 -35.69
N GLY A 761 1.25 57.31 -35.88
CA GLY A 761 1.75 56.49 -37.01
C GLY A 761 2.95 55.62 -36.53
N GLY A 762 3.73 54.84 -37.31
CA GLY A 762 3.71 54.46 -38.73
C GLY A 762 5.03 53.76 -39.15
N GLY A 763 5.02 52.83 -40.12
CA GLY A 763 6.21 52.12 -40.68
C GLY A 763 6.67 50.89 -39.85
N CYS A 764 6.68 49.63 -40.35
CA CYS A 764 7.42 49.02 -41.47
C CYS A 764 8.95 48.97 -41.23
N GLY A 765 9.67 47.84 -41.19
CA GLY A 765 9.29 46.42 -41.36
C GLY A 765 9.56 45.86 -42.76
N ASN A 766 10.20 44.68 -42.88
CA ASN A 766 10.21 43.86 -44.11
C ASN A 766 10.66 42.40 -43.90
N MET A 767 10.40 41.55 -44.90
CA MET A 767 10.60 40.09 -44.94
C MET A 767 10.88 39.66 -46.40
N VAL A 768 11.52 38.49 -46.67
CA VAL A 768 11.11 37.47 -47.70
C VAL A 768 12.23 36.46 -48.07
N LYS A 769 11.94 35.17 -47.82
CA LYS A 769 12.22 33.89 -48.52
C LYS A 769 13.48 33.60 -49.39
N SER A 770 13.90 32.32 -49.26
CA SER A 770 14.24 31.32 -50.32
C SER A 770 15.63 31.26 -50.98
N GLY A 771 16.07 30.03 -51.32
CA GLY A 771 17.21 29.74 -52.21
C GLY A 771 17.85 28.36 -51.97
N GLY A 772 17.66 27.40 -52.88
CA GLY A 772 18.01 25.97 -52.70
C GLY A 772 19.45 25.50 -53.02
N CYS A 773 19.61 24.18 -52.99
CA CYS A 773 20.62 23.37 -53.71
C CYS A 773 22.11 23.45 -53.30
N GLY A 774 22.55 22.49 -52.47
CA GLY A 774 23.32 21.31 -52.90
C GLY A 774 24.71 21.48 -53.57
N GLY A 775 25.72 20.84 -52.98
CA GLY A 775 27.03 20.57 -53.59
C GLY A 775 27.83 19.55 -52.78
N CYS A 776 28.39 18.52 -53.44
CA CYS A 776 29.20 17.46 -52.81
C CYS A 776 30.68 17.54 -53.23
N GLY A 777 31.56 17.05 -52.35
CA GLY A 777 33.02 17.09 -52.46
C GLY A 777 33.62 17.68 -51.18
N GLY A 778 34.58 17.09 -50.47
CA GLY A 778 35.53 16.04 -50.86
C GLY A 778 36.83 16.69 -51.34
N GLY A 779 37.99 16.49 -50.70
CA GLY A 779 38.27 15.78 -49.45
C GLY A 779 39.77 15.46 -49.30
N GLY A 780 40.16 14.92 -48.14
CA GLY A 780 41.46 14.27 -47.94
C GLY A 780 42.64 15.17 -47.53
N GLY A 781 43.44 14.66 -46.58
CA GLY A 781 44.80 15.12 -46.28
C GLY A 781 44.93 16.35 -45.35
N GLY A 782 45.90 16.39 -44.43
CA GLY A 782 46.80 15.32 -43.99
C GLY A 782 48.13 15.84 -43.43
N GLY A 783 48.44 15.51 -42.17
CA GLY A 783 49.65 15.99 -41.48
C GLY A 783 49.55 17.47 -41.03
N GLY A 784 50.33 17.93 -40.06
CA GLY A 784 51.34 17.21 -39.27
C GLY A 784 52.62 18.05 -39.13
N GLY A 785 52.90 18.52 -37.91
CA GLY A 785 54.09 19.33 -37.62
C GLY A 785 54.12 19.80 -36.17
N CYS A 786 55.21 19.53 -35.47
CA CYS A 786 55.40 19.90 -34.07
C CYS A 786 56.65 20.77 -33.90
N GLY A 787 56.67 21.58 -32.84
CA GLY A 787 57.83 22.38 -32.41
C GLY A 787 57.57 23.89 -32.41
N GLY A 788 58.09 24.66 -31.47
CA GLY A 788 58.86 24.24 -30.29
C GLY A 788 59.47 25.42 -29.53
N GLY A 789 59.77 25.23 -28.24
CA GLY A 789 60.34 26.26 -27.35
C GLY A 789 59.33 27.33 -26.89
N GLY A 790 59.58 28.07 -25.81
CA GLY A 790 60.71 27.97 -24.87
C GLY A 790 61.13 29.35 -24.35
N GLY A 791 60.77 29.70 -23.12
CA GLY A 791 61.15 30.97 -22.48
C GLY A 791 60.80 30.96 -20.99
N CYS A 792 61.69 31.49 -20.14
CA CYS A 792 61.60 31.38 -18.69
C CYS A 792 61.78 32.74 -17.99
N GLY A 793 61.28 32.84 -16.75
CA GLY A 793 61.50 33.96 -15.83
C GLY A 793 60.23 34.79 -15.56
N GLY A 794 59.99 35.30 -14.35
CA GLY A 794 60.73 35.11 -13.10
C GLY A 794 60.33 36.13 -12.03
N GLY A 795 60.42 35.76 -10.73
CA GLY A 795 59.96 36.59 -9.59
C GLY A 795 58.45 36.42 -9.33
N CYS A 796 57.94 36.09 -8.13
CA CYS A 796 58.23 36.56 -6.76
C CYS A 796 57.89 38.05 -6.56
N GLY A 797 57.11 38.44 -5.55
CA GLY A 797 56.37 37.67 -4.54
C GLY A 797 56.18 38.48 -3.25
N GLY A 798 55.01 38.38 -2.60
CA GLY A 798 54.75 39.13 -1.37
C GLY A 798 53.40 38.82 -0.72
N MET A 799 53.43 38.12 0.43
CA MET A 799 52.28 38.01 1.33
C MET A 799 52.21 39.23 2.26
N ALA A 800 50.99 39.65 2.60
CA ALA A 800 50.70 40.34 3.85
C ALA A 800 49.44 39.73 4.48
N LYS A 801 49.39 39.67 5.81
CA LYS A 801 48.26 39.13 6.59
C LYS A 801 47.69 40.21 7.52
N SER A 802 46.41 39.99 7.86
CA SER A 802 45.75 40.31 9.14
C SER A 802 45.50 41.78 9.55
N LYS A 803 44.25 41.99 10.00
CA LYS A 803 43.78 42.94 11.02
C LYS A 803 43.97 44.45 10.75
N ALA A 804 42.88 45.10 10.38
CA ALA A 804 41.98 45.64 11.41
C ALA A 804 40.64 44.88 11.32
#